data_AF-M5RPM6-F1
#
_entry.id   AF-M5RPM6-F1
#
_cell.length_a   1.000
_cell.length_b   1.000
_cell.length_c   1.000
_cell.angle_alpha   90.00
_cell.angle_beta   90.00
_cell.angle_gamma   90.00
#
_symmetry.space_group_name_H-M   'P 1'
#
loop_
_entity.id
_entity.type
_entity.pdbx_description
1 polymer ?
#
loop_
_entity_poly.entity_id
_entity_poly.type
_entity_poly.pdbx_seq_one_letter_code
_entity_poly.pdbx_strand_id
1 'polypeptide(L)'
;MPPSPIIAPSFDVNGQLRVDDPDVETPSGIGERVFKDRGAEDRADEVGPRAILVSPRAPDIGLSGGQVVTGQGDIFDAFDIQLIDGIAGADPTPGVGIDDDSVTGDAILVTRDGQTLVEGIDYRFGYDPSNNVIRLTPLAGVWQDDSVYVIRLLDSTDAVLRVQTGSNYSDRALTTVIGLDGSFTTLEADTGINIVVSPSLFGDNIDGQSIEIFDGQNQVTFEFDTDGLTSGGIDVVAVPVATTLSVEQLTAALADAINASSLNLDATALENQIQLLGDSTLASATPLSDVFTVTVTNITFTMSSALFGAADGETVTVFDGTTSLTFEFDSDGVQNDLNSVLVPVLATDSTQQLAEALNTQIQASGLDVTASVLNNRVVILADSPLANGSTFSDNIVVANTITGPAIGTAAGFGLSVPNNLAEVSDDIADGQTFVIQRGASLIRTFELDSGNGVVTPGAIPVVIGANPTLDSIAEALVRAIAGAGLGLNPENIGDGRVTLGGDANYAVDLSNTALELLSSAGQAATIPVVIPIDATLQEVAELYKAAIESIGLPDVTIAIVGDRLIIDGLGTVTGSGAVVQPIIRDDVGNLLQSNTTAGTTELVVFVGGGADYGDAPAPYQSLESEGGPRHNVISNLYLGRGVTPDADAQIPDGDLNDDGVRVSGAVRPGFSTTFLVDINLPADTSDTTPLAAPGVFYLDAWFDWDGDGVFEESEVKRFGSTGSGRALVGVGAGNTITVDVPNTAVTGEIYARFRISEDNNLGALGVATSGEVEDIKLFVSSNPFRNPINRNDVNNSGVVTPLDALQIINSLNRAGASTIRLDQPLPTDLPQFPDTNSDGVVTVSDALNVINELNLNRNTFSGSGEQVSTRYVPTADGVYASGATAVGDLLVAEANEDANAAQDPVSTIQPEGESTQASVFDHIAVANLDSIVDSLAADTASATEDGESEETSSVLDRIFANL
;
A
#
# COMPACT_ATOMS: atom_id res chain seq x y z
N MET A 1 -52.19 -47.00 -3.72
CA MET A 1 -51.30 -47.61 -4.74
C MET A 1 -50.16 -48.33 -4.01
N PRO A 2 -49.36 -49.22 -4.62
CA PRO A 2 -48.04 -49.53 -4.06
C PRO A 2 -47.21 -48.22 -3.99
N PRO A 3 -46.23 -48.11 -3.09
CA PRO A 3 -45.26 -47.01 -3.09
C PRO A 3 -44.44 -47.01 -4.40
N SER A 4 -43.94 -45.85 -4.80
CA SER A 4 -43.13 -45.72 -6.02
C SER A 4 -41.81 -46.53 -5.89
N PRO A 5 -41.29 -47.15 -6.98
CA PRO A 5 -40.07 -47.97 -6.89
C PRO A 5 -38.78 -47.16 -6.71
N ILE A 6 -38.86 -45.84 -6.86
CA ILE A 6 -37.71 -44.92 -6.79
C ILE A 6 -37.66 -44.36 -5.36
N ILE A 7 -36.90 -45.04 -4.51
CA ILE A 7 -36.37 -44.48 -3.26
C ILE A 7 -34.85 -44.44 -3.45
N ALA A 8 -34.27 -43.24 -3.47
CA ALA A 8 -32.83 -43.08 -3.53
C ALA A 8 -32.17 -43.74 -2.29
N PRO A 9 -31.01 -44.40 -2.43
CA PRO A 9 -30.32 -45.01 -1.32
C PRO A 9 -30.11 -44.08 -0.11
N SER A 10 -30.13 -44.66 1.10
CA SER A 10 -29.86 -43.89 2.32
C SER A 10 -28.44 -43.30 2.33
N PHE A 11 -27.49 -44.08 1.81
CA PHE A 11 -26.07 -43.78 1.70
C PHE A 11 -25.66 -43.75 0.22
N ASP A 12 -24.59 -43.05 -0.11
CA ASP A 12 -24.02 -42.99 -1.46
C ASP A 12 -23.18 -44.25 -1.82
N VAL A 13 -22.37 -44.16 -2.87
CA VAL A 13 -21.47 -45.25 -3.32
C VAL A 13 -20.24 -45.44 -2.42
N ASN A 14 -19.86 -44.42 -1.66
CA ASN A 14 -18.73 -44.42 -0.72
C ASN A 14 -19.14 -44.87 0.69
N GLY A 15 -20.45 -44.93 0.97
CA GLY A 15 -21.04 -45.39 2.22
C GLY A 15 -21.42 -44.27 3.19
N GLN A 16 -21.37 -43.02 2.76
CA GLN A 16 -21.68 -41.84 3.56
C GLN A 16 -23.17 -41.49 3.47
N LEU A 17 -23.74 -41.00 4.58
CA LEU A 17 -25.18 -40.75 4.69
C LEU A 17 -25.55 -39.50 3.89
N ARG A 18 -26.38 -39.63 2.85
CA ARG A 18 -27.01 -38.46 2.22
C ARG A 18 -27.99 -37.85 3.22
N VAL A 19 -27.78 -36.58 3.57
CA VAL A 19 -28.64 -35.77 4.46
C VAL A 19 -29.24 -34.62 3.65
N ASP A 20 -30.50 -34.30 3.93
CA ASP A 20 -31.27 -33.24 3.29
C ASP A 20 -30.68 -31.86 3.65
N ASP A 21 -30.81 -30.87 2.78
CA ASP A 21 -30.26 -29.52 2.98
C ASP A 21 -31.13 -28.70 3.96
N PRO A 22 -30.56 -27.98 4.95
CA PRO A 22 -31.35 -27.20 5.92
C PRO A 22 -31.97 -25.92 5.34
N ASP A 23 -31.39 -25.35 4.28
CA ASP A 23 -31.71 -23.99 3.83
C ASP A 23 -32.65 -23.97 2.61
N VAL A 24 -33.11 -25.14 2.14
CA VAL A 24 -34.03 -25.31 1.00
C VAL A 24 -35.36 -25.93 1.44
N GLU A 25 -36.44 -25.14 1.46
CA GLU A 25 -37.76 -25.65 1.83
C GLU A 25 -38.34 -26.60 0.75
N THR A 26 -38.84 -27.78 1.16
CA THR A 26 -39.36 -28.79 0.22
C THR A 26 -40.79 -28.50 -0.27
N PRO A 27 -41.05 -28.39 -1.59
CA PRO A 27 -42.37 -28.06 -2.13
C PRO A 27 -43.49 -29.02 -1.76
N SER A 28 -44.64 -28.45 -1.38
CA SER A 28 -45.83 -29.17 -0.92
C SER A 28 -46.36 -30.20 -1.92
N GLY A 29 -46.58 -31.43 -1.45
CA GLY A 29 -47.31 -32.48 -2.17
C GLY A 29 -46.44 -33.55 -2.85
N ILE A 30 -45.12 -33.38 -2.86
CA ILE A 30 -44.15 -34.43 -3.18
C ILE A 30 -43.69 -35.07 -1.85
N GLY A 31 -43.20 -36.32 -1.86
CA GLY A 31 -42.89 -37.06 -0.61
C GLY A 31 -41.75 -36.43 0.21
N GLU A 32 -41.72 -36.74 1.52
CA GLU A 32 -40.90 -36.14 2.60
C GLU A 32 -39.38 -35.88 2.37
N ARG A 33 -38.82 -36.27 1.21
CA ARG A 33 -37.40 -36.16 0.84
C ARG A 33 -37.27 -35.94 -0.67
N VAL A 34 -37.72 -34.78 -1.15
CA VAL A 34 -37.61 -34.43 -2.59
C VAL A 34 -36.18 -34.02 -2.95
N PHE A 35 -35.51 -33.29 -2.05
CA PHE A 35 -34.16 -32.76 -2.22
C PHE A 35 -33.17 -33.40 -1.24
N LYS A 36 -33.05 -34.73 -1.33
CA LYS A 36 -31.70 -35.29 -1.30
C LYS A 36 -31.09 -34.99 -2.67
N ASP A 37 -30.18 -34.03 -2.73
CA ASP A 37 -28.92 -34.10 -3.51
C ASP A 37 -28.19 -32.74 -3.51
N ARG A 38 -27.47 -32.47 -2.42
CA ARG A 38 -26.00 -32.53 -2.52
C ARG A 38 -25.58 -33.95 -2.12
N GLY A 39 -24.61 -34.53 -2.81
CA GLY A 39 -24.00 -35.81 -2.46
C GLY A 39 -23.23 -35.73 -1.14
N ALA A 40 -22.43 -36.75 -0.88
CA ALA A 40 -21.40 -36.69 0.16
C ALA A 40 -19.99 -36.54 -0.45
N GLU A 41 -19.91 -36.59 -1.78
CA GLU A 41 -18.76 -36.27 -2.62
C GLU A 41 -18.61 -34.74 -2.65
N ASP A 42 -19.62 -34.03 -3.16
CA ASP A 42 -19.82 -32.57 -3.14
C ASP A 42 -20.09 -31.94 -1.75
N ARG A 43 -19.70 -32.64 -0.67
CA ARG A 43 -19.55 -32.13 0.72
C ARG A 43 -18.34 -32.74 1.47
N ALA A 44 -17.51 -33.50 0.78
CA ALA A 44 -16.19 -33.94 1.22
C ALA A 44 -15.08 -33.44 0.28
N ASP A 45 -15.47 -32.65 -0.74
CA ASP A 45 -14.53 -31.93 -1.58
C ASP A 45 -14.11 -30.62 -0.91
N GLU A 46 -12.82 -30.55 -0.62
CA GLU A 46 -12.12 -29.42 0.02
C GLU A 46 -11.00 -28.91 -0.92
N VAL A 47 -11.06 -29.27 -2.21
CA VAL A 47 -9.99 -29.05 -3.20
C VAL A 47 -10.56 -28.41 -4.45
N GLY A 48 -10.43 -27.08 -4.56
CA GLY A 48 -10.91 -26.34 -5.74
C GLY A 48 -10.06 -26.56 -7.00
N PRO A 49 -10.41 -25.90 -8.12
CA PRO A 49 -9.84 -26.19 -9.44
C PRO A 49 -8.36 -25.82 -9.57
N ARG A 50 -7.68 -26.31 -10.62
CA ARG A 50 -6.37 -25.83 -11.07
C ARG A 50 -6.45 -25.23 -12.47
N ALA A 51 -5.61 -24.23 -12.77
CA ALA A 51 -5.42 -23.71 -14.12
C ALA A 51 -4.14 -24.27 -14.75
N ILE A 52 -4.21 -24.74 -16.00
CA ILE A 52 -3.05 -25.21 -16.78
C ILE A 52 -3.04 -24.51 -18.14
N LEU A 53 -1.93 -23.86 -18.47
CA LEU A 53 -1.71 -23.30 -19.81
C LEU A 53 -1.38 -24.42 -20.81
N VAL A 54 -2.30 -24.67 -21.76
CA VAL A 54 -2.21 -25.80 -22.72
C VAL A 54 -1.74 -25.37 -24.12
N SER A 55 -1.83 -24.09 -24.46
CA SER A 55 -1.25 -23.51 -25.69
C SER A 55 -0.83 -22.05 -25.46
N PRO A 56 0.47 -21.70 -25.51
CA PRO A 56 1.63 -22.61 -25.49
C PRO A 56 1.61 -23.50 -24.23
N ARG A 57 2.15 -24.72 -24.32
CA ARG A 57 2.05 -25.68 -23.20
C ARG A 57 3.13 -25.45 -22.14
N ALA A 58 2.72 -25.09 -20.93
CA ALA A 58 3.55 -25.02 -19.74
C ALA A 58 3.68 -26.40 -19.02
N PRO A 59 4.52 -26.52 -17.97
CA PRO A 59 4.44 -27.62 -17.02
C PRO A 59 3.08 -27.67 -16.32
N ASP A 60 2.55 -28.87 -16.08
CA ASP A 60 1.18 -29.05 -15.57
C ASP A 60 1.06 -28.85 -14.04
N ILE A 61 2.17 -28.84 -13.28
CA ILE A 61 2.23 -28.76 -11.80
C ILE A 61 3.58 -28.18 -11.30
N GLY A 62 3.57 -27.60 -10.09
CA GLY A 62 4.76 -27.08 -9.40
C GLY A 62 4.85 -25.55 -9.42
N LEU A 63 5.91 -24.98 -8.83
CA LEU A 63 6.13 -23.52 -8.80
C LEU A 63 6.41 -22.90 -10.19
N SER A 64 6.86 -23.72 -11.16
CA SER A 64 6.94 -23.34 -12.58
C SER A 64 5.70 -23.80 -13.38
N GLY A 65 4.65 -24.25 -12.71
CA GLY A 65 3.42 -24.73 -13.34
C GLY A 65 2.64 -23.57 -13.93
N GLY A 66 2.55 -23.49 -15.26
CA GLY A 66 1.98 -22.33 -15.97
C GLY A 66 2.99 -21.36 -16.58
N GLN A 67 4.29 -21.48 -16.28
CA GLN A 67 5.36 -20.71 -16.95
C GLN A 67 5.80 -21.41 -18.25
N VAL A 68 5.95 -20.67 -19.35
CA VAL A 68 6.47 -21.23 -20.61
C VAL A 68 7.25 -20.22 -21.45
N VAL A 69 8.44 -20.65 -21.90
CA VAL A 69 9.23 -19.96 -22.92
C VAL A 69 8.96 -20.56 -24.29
N THR A 70 8.66 -19.70 -25.25
CA THR A 70 8.44 -20.07 -26.66
C THR A 70 9.66 -19.73 -27.52
N GLY A 71 9.76 -20.24 -28.75
CA GLY A 71 10.89 -19.98 -29.64
C GLY A 71 10.77 -18.64 -30.36
N GLN A 72 11.90 -18.00 -30.68
CA GLN A 72 11.89 -16.73 -31.42
C GLN A 72 11.25 -16.89 -32.81
N GLY A 73 10.20 -16.12 -33.07
CA GLY A 73 9.39 -16.23 -34.29
C GLY A 73 8.37 -17.39 -34.30
N ASP A 74 8.09 -18.04 -33.16
CA ASP A 74 6.83 -18.78 -32.98
C ASP A 74 5.65 -17.78 -32.98
N ILE A 75 4.50 -18.19 -33.54
CA ILE A 75 3.34 -17.31 -33.72
C ILE A 75 2.12 -17.91 -33.00
N PHE A 76 1.59 -17.18 -32.03
CA PHE A 76 0.40 -17.57 -31.26
C PHE A 76 -0.79 -16.67 -31.62
N ASP A 77 -1.86 -17.29 -32.10
CA ASP A 77 -3.15 -16.64 -32.42
C ASP A 77 -4.17 -16.73 -31.27
N ALA A 78 -3.83 -17.46 -30.20
CA ALA A 78 -4.54 -17.51 -28.93
C ALA A 78 -3.61 -17.99 -27.80
N PHE A 79 -3.96 -17.68 -26.56
CA PHE A 79 -3.53 -18.45 -25.38
C PHE A 79 -4.72 -19.28 -24.87
N ASP A 80 -4.53 -20.59 -24.70
CA ASP A 80 -5.53 -21.51 -24.17
C ASP A 80 -5.13 -21.99 -22.77
N ILE A 81 -6.05 -21.85 -21.82
CA ILE A 81 -5.91 -22.22 -20.41
C ILE A 81 -7.02 -23.23 -20.10
N GLN A 82 -6.67 -24.45 -19.68
CA GLN A 82 -7.64 -25.42 -19.22
C GLN A 82 -7.79 -25.35 -17.71
N LEU A 83 -9.03 -25.16 -17.24
CA LEU A 83 -9.41 -25.38 -15.85
C LEU A 83 -9.67 -26.87 -15.65
N ILE A 84 -9.05 -27.46 -14.63
CA ILE A 84 -9.25 -28.86 -14.24
C ILE A 84 -9.71 -28.90 -12.81
N ASP A 85 -10.88 -29.50 -12.62
CA ASP A 85 -11.34 -30.03 -11.35
C ASP A 85 -11.70 -31.51 -11.57
N GLY A 86 -11.20 -32.40 -10.70
CA GLY A 86 -11.36 -33.84 -10.86
C GLY A 86 -10.80 -34.42 -12.18
N ILE A 87 -11.39 -35.54 -12.63
CA ILE A 87 -10.73 -36.43 -13.61
C ILE A 87 -11.30 -36.34 -15.04
N ALA A 88 -10.51 -35.77 -15.94
CA ALA A 88 -10.59 -36.01 -17.38
C ALA A 88 -9.32 -36.67 -17.97
N GLY A 89 -8.73 -37.64 -17.27
CA GLY A 89 -7.76 -38.57 -17.88
C GLY A 89 -6.75 -39.23 -16.95
N ALA A 90 -6.15 -38.46 -16.03
CA ALA A 90 -5.03 -38.95 -15.21
C ALA A 90 -4.83 -38.24 -13.84
N ASP A 91 -5.62 -37.21 -13.50
CA ASP A 91 -5.49 -36.54 -12.19
C ASP A 91 -5.86 -37.53 -11.05
N PRO A 92 -5.04 -37.66 -9.99
CA PRO A 92 -5.37 -38.48 -8.81
C PRO A 92 -6.24 -37.75 -7.78
N THR A 93 -6.51 -36.46 -7.96
CA THR A 93 -7.23 -35.59 -7.01
C THR A 93 -8.74 -35.76 -7.15
N PRO A 94 -9.52 -35.63 -6.05
CA PRO A 94 -10.96 -35.37 -6.11
C PRO A 94 -11.32 -34.10 -6.89
N GLY A 95 -12.61 -33.85 -7.02
CA GLY A 95 -13.20 -32.77 -7.80
C GLY A 95 -14.60 -33.14 -8.30
N VAL A 96 -15.45 -32.12 -8.46
CA VAL A 96 -16.88 -32.24 -8.78
C VAL A 96 -17.26 -31.63 -10.13
N GLY A 97 -16.61 -30.53 -10.54
CA GLY A 97 -16.98 -29.71 -11.69
C GLY A 97 -16.65 -28.22 -11.47
N ILE A 98 -16.33 -27.52 -12.56
CA ILE A 98 -16.13 -26.06 -12.53
C ILE A 98 -17.49 -25.37 -12.47
N ASP A 99 -17.64 -24.35 -11.61
CA ASP A 99 -18.79 -23.46 -11.68
C ASP A 99 -18.64 -22.57 -12.93
N ASP A 100 -19.30 -22.97 -14.03
CA ASP A 100 -19.22 -22.30 -15.32
C ASP A 100 -19.64 -20.81 -15.27
N ASP A 101 -20.54 -20.43 -14.37
CA ASP A 101 -20.98 -19.04 -14.21
C ASP A 101 -19.91 -18.18 -13.48
N SER A 102 -18.95 -18.80 -12.78
CA SER A 102 -17.78 -18.12 -12.20
C SER A 102 -16.69 -17.76 -13.23
N VAL A 103 -16.67 -18.42 -14.39
CA VAL A 103 -15.57 -18.32 -15.37
C VAL A 103 -15.78 -17.15 -16.33
N THR A 104 -15.62 -15.93 -15.80
CA THR A 104 -15.84 -14.67 -16.53
C THR A 104 -14.53 -13.97 -16.91
N GLY A 105 -14.61 -13.02 -17.85
CA GLY A 105 -13.52 -12.07 -18.12
C GLY A 105 -13.22 -11.15 -16.93
N ASP A 106 -14.09 -11.11 -15.92
CA ASP A 106 -13.88 -10.34 -14.69
C ASP A 106 -13.03 -11.07 -13.65
N ALA A 107 -12.85 -12.38 -13.80
CA ALA A 107 -11.95 -13.19 -12.98
C ALA A 107 -10.51 -13.30 -13.53
N ILE A 108 -10.12 -12.43 -14.45
CA ILE A 108 -8.75 -12.35 -14.99
C ILE A 108 -8.20 -10.92 -15.05
N LEU A 109 -6.88 -10.84 -14.93
CA LEU A 109 -6.01 -9.71 -15.27
C LEU A 109 -4.94 -10.20 -16.26
N VAL A 110 -4.73 -9.46 -17.35
CA VAL A 110 -3.69 -9.75 -18.34
C VAL A 110 -2.76 -8.55 -18.45
N THR A 111 -1.45 -8.77 -18.35
CA THR A 111 -0.43 -7.76 -18.65
C THR A 111 0.48 -8.23 -19.78
N ARG A 112 1.17 -7.28 -20.43
CA ARG A 112 2.30 -7.50 -21.33
C ARG A 112 3.40 -6.50 -20.97
N ASP A 113 4.59 -6.98 -20.65
CA ASP A 113 5.75 -6.14 -20.29
C ASP A 113 5.39 -5.15 -19.15
N GLY A 114 4.67 -5.64 -18.13
CA GLY A 114 4.12 -4.85 -17.03
C GLY A 114 2.90 -3.97 -17.37
N GLN A 115 2.56 -3.78 -18.65
CA GLN A 115 1.40 -2.98 -19.07
C GLN A 115 0.11 -3.81 -19.04
N THR A 116 -0.88 -3.36 -18.27
CA THR A 116 -2.25 -3.91 -18.31
C THR A 116 -2.83 -3.88 -19.73
N LEU A 117 -3.43 -4.99 -20.16
CA LEU A 117 -4.19 -5.11 -21.40
C LEU A 117 -5.69 -5.10 -21.12
N VAL A 118 -6.47 -4.49 -22.01
CA VAL A 118 -7.92 -4.30 -21.81
C VAL A 118 -8.74 -5.20 -22.74
N GLU A 119 -9.72 -5.92 -22.19
CA GLU A 119 -10.61 -6.75 -23.00
C GLU A 119 -11.48 -5.87 -23.93
N GLY A 120 -11.66 -6.31 -25.18
CA GLY A 120 -12.34 -5.56 -26.23
C GLY A 120 -11.46 -4.52 -26.94
N ILE A 121 -10.26 -4.22 -26.40
CA ILE A 121 -9.27 -3.32 -27.02
C ILE A 121 -8.05 -4.11 -27.50
N ASP A 122 -7.36 -4.81 -26.60
CA ASP A 122 -6.12 -5.54 -26.89
C ASP A 122 -6.37 -7.03 -27.17
N TYR A 123 -7.27 -7.64 -26.39
CA TYR A 123 -7.64 -9.04 -26.51
C TYR A 123 -9.15 -9.24 -26.32
N ARG A 124 -9.61 -10.47 -26.53
CA ARG A 124 -10.96 -10.92 -26.26
C ARG A 124 -10.94 -12.18 -25.41
N PHE A 125 -11.81 -12.25 -24.41
CA PHE A 125 -12.10 -13.44 -23.62
C PHE A 125 -13.09 -14.37 -24.34
N GLY A 126 -13.00 -15.65 -24.01
CA GLY A 126 -13.99 -16.66 -24.34
C GLY A 126 -13.77 -17.90 -23.49
N TYR A 127 -14.86 -18.57 -23.14
CA TYR A 127 -14.85 -19.80 -22.34
C TYR A 127 -15.69 -20.87 -23.05
N ASP A 128 -15.24 -22.12 -23.03
CA ASP A 128 -15.99 -23.28 -23.53
C ASP A 128 -16.29 -24.27 -22.38
N PRO A 129 -17.50 -24.22 -21.78
CA PRO A 129 -17.90 -25.14 -20.71
C PRO A 129 -18.02 -26.62 -21.15
N SER A 130 -17.80 -26.93 -22.44
CA SER A 130 -17.75 -28.32 -22.92
C SER A 130 -16.43 -29.03 -22.64
N ASN A 131 -15.38 -28.27 -22.28
CA ASN A 131 -14.01 -28.75 -22.04
C ASN A 131 -13.21 -27.92 -21.02
N ASN A 132 -13.85 -26.90 -20.44
CA ASN A 132 -13.36 -26.02 -19.40
C ASN A 132 -12.13 -25.20 -19.83
N VAL A 133 -12.08 -24.80 -21.11
CA VAL A 133 -10.98 -23.99 -21.66
C VAL A 133 -11.37 -22.52 -21.74
N ILE A 134 -10.60 -21.68 -21.05
CA ILE A 134 -10.52 -20.24 -21.31
C ILE A 134 -9.60 -20.02 -22.51
N ARG A 135 -10.02 -19.17 -23.45
CA ARG A 135 -9.25 -18.74 -24.62
C ARG A 135 -9.12 -17.23 -24.65
N LEU A 136 -7.89 -16.74 -24.60
CA LEU A 136 -7.54 -15.33 -24.79
C LEU A 136 -7.08 -15.12 -26.23
N THR A 137 -7.82 -14.33 -27.01
CA THR A 137 -7.52 -14.07 -28.43
C THR A 137 -7.09 -12.61 -28.62
N PRO A 138 -5.87 -12.32 -29.11
CA PRO A 138 -5.40 -10.96 -29.34
C PRO A 138 -6.14 -10.31 -30.52
N LEU A 139 -6.60 -9.08 -30.33
CA LEU A 139 -7.34 -8.32 -31.36
C LEU A 139 -6.40 -7.77 -32.47
N ALA A 140 -5.09 -7.74 -32.20
CA ALA A 140 -4.05 -7.61 -33.23
C ALA A 140 -3.95 -8.84 -34.17
N GLY A 141 -4.56 -9.97 -33.80
CA GLY A 141 -4.61 -11.23 -34.56
C GLY A 141 -3.48 -12.21 -34.28
N VAL A 142 -2.39 -11.75 -33.66
CA VAL A 142 -1.31 -12.56 -33.05
C VAL A 142 -0.82 -11.86 -31.79
N TRP A 143 -0.28 -12.61 -30.84
CA TRP A 143 0.48 -12.04 -29.72
C TRP A 143 1.82 -11.48 -30.22
N GLN A 144 2.37 -10.52 -29.47
CA GLN A 144 3.59 -9.78 -29.84
C GLN A 144 4.83 -10.64 -29.60
N ASP A 145 5.74 -10.67 -30.57
CA ASP A 145 7.06 -11.33 -30.50
C ASP A 145 8.05 -10.46 -29.70
N ASP A 146 9.00 -11.08 -29.01
CA ASP A 146 9.87 -10.47 -28.00
C ASP A 146 9.07 -9.73 -26.89
N SER A 147 8.16 -10.43 -26.18
CA SER A 147 7.32 -9.84 -25.10
C SER A 147 6.86 -10.86 -24.04
N VAL A 148 6.69 -10.41 -22.80
CA VAL A 148 6.29 -11.27 -21.66
C VAL A 148 4.87 -10.97 -21.24
N TYR A 149 4.01 -11.99 -21.26
CA TYR A 149 2.61 -11.90 -20.84
C TYR A 149 2.40 -12.58 -19.49
N VAL A 150 1.79 -11.88 -18.54
CA VAL A 150 1.33 -12.47 -17.27
C VAL A 150 -0.19 -12.48 -17.26
N ILE A 151 -0.78 -13.65 -16.98
CA ILE A 151 -2.21 -13.85 -16.85
C ILE A 151 -2.49 -14.26 -15.41
N ARG A 152 -2.89 -13.30 -14.55
CA ARG A 152 -3.37 -13.58 -13.19
C ARG A 152 -4.84 -13.97 -13.28
N LEU A 153 -5.19 -15.10 -12.68
CA LEU A 153 -6.57 -15.48 -12.39
C LEU A 153 -6.84 -15.02 -10.95
N LEU A 154 -7.92 -14.27 -10.76
CA LEU A 154 -8.19 -13.57 -9.49
C LEU A 154 -8.60 -14.55 -8.38
N ASP A 155 -8.24 -14.22 -7.14
CA ASP A 155 -8.49 -15.05 -5.95
C ASP A 155 -9.23 -14.29 -4.83
N SER A 156 -9.35 -14.91 -3.64
CA SER A 156 -10.05 -14.32 -2.48
C SER A 156 -9.48 -13.02 -1.91
N THR A 157 -8.30 -12.58 -2.36
CA THR A 157 -7.73 -11.26 -2.02
C THR A 157 -8.03 -10.18 -3.06
N ASP A 158 -8.62 -10.55 -4.20
CA ASP A 158 -9.04 -9.63 -5.25
C ASP A 158 -10.51 -9.21 -5.11
N ALA A 159 -10.77 -7.92 -5.32
CA ALA A 159 -12.10 -7.37 -5.55
C ALA A 159 -12.15 -6.60 -6.88
N VAL A 160 -13.33 -6.59 -7.54
CA VAL A 160 -13.51 -5.88 -8.81
C VAL A 160 -14.65 -4.87 -8.71
N LEU A 161 -14.35 -3.62 -9.05
CA LEU A 161 -15.27 -2.50 -9.09
C LEU A 161 -15.37 -1.96 -10.53
N ARG A 162 -16.55 -2.00 -11.13
CA ARG A 162 -16.83 -1.39 -12.44
C ARG A 162 -17.23 0.08 -12.28
N VAL A 163 -16.64 0.95 -13.08
CA VAL A 163 -16.95 2.38 -13.15
C VAL A 163 -17.68 2.76 -14.44
N GLN A 164 -18.31 3.92 -14.45
CA GLN A 164 -19.04 4.47 -15.60
C GLN A 164 -18.50 5.87 -15.95
N THR A 165 -18.97 6.50 -17.03
CA THR A 165 -18.72 7.94 -17.24
C THR A 165 -19.54 8.75 -16.24
N GLY A 166 -19.04 9.92 -15.82
CA GLY A 166 -19.63 10.70 -14.72
C GLY A 166 -21.13 10.97 -14.87
N SER A 167 -21.58 11.22 -16.09
CA SER A 167 -22.99 11.39 -16.50
C SER A 167 -23.96 10.26 -16.15
N ASN A 168 -23.49 9.09 -15.68
CA ASN A 168 -24.35 7.97 -15.28
C ASN A 168 -24.38 7.73 -13.75
N TYR A 169 -23.64 8.51 -12.97
CA TYR A 169 -23.69 8.42 -11.50
C TYR A 169 -24.88 9.20 -10.95
N SER A 170 -25.69 8.52 -10.14
CA SER A 170 -26.64 9.18 -9.23
C SER A 170 -25.91 9.70 -7.99
N ASP A 171 -26.37 10.82 -7.46
CA ASP A 171 -25.89 11.36 -6.20
C ASP A 171 -26.07 10.34 -5.06
N ARG A 172 -25.14 10.35 -4.10
CA ARG A 172 -25.16 9.49 -2.90
C ARG A 172 -25.00 7.98 -3.17
N ALA A 173 -24.59 7.58 -4.37
CA ALA A 173 -24.39 6.16 -4.69
C ALA A 173 -23.25 5.57 -3.83
N LEU A 174 -23.59 4.57 -2.98
CA LEU A 174 -22.66 4.01 -2.00
C LEU A 174 -21.86 2.82 -2.55
N THR A 175 -20.56 2.80 -2.28
CA THR A 175 -19.64 1.68 -2.56
C THR A 175 -18.85 1.36 -1.29
N THR A 176 -19.07 0.19 -0.67
CA THR A 176 -18.39 -0.21 0.57
C THR A 176 -17.23 -1.16 0.29
N VAL A 177 -16.03 -0.70 0.65
CA VAL A 177 -14.77 -1.45 0.64
C VAL A 177 -14.67 -2.25 1.94
N ILE A 178 -14.26 -3.52 1.86
CA ILE A 178 -14.08 -4.40 3.02
C ILE A 178 -12.68 -5.01 2.98
N GLY A 179 -11.87 -4.71 4.00
CA GLY A 179 -10.51 -5.23 4.16
C GLY A 179 -10.47 -6.68 4.64
N LEU A 180 -9.32 -7.33 4.49
CA LEU A 180 -9.10 -8.74 4.88
C LEU A 180 -9.25 -8.99 6.39
N ASP A 181 -9.17 -7.95 7.23
CA ASP A 181 -9.42 -8.02 8.68
C ASP A 181 -10.90 -7.87 9.06
N GLY A 182 -11.79 -7.63 8.08
CA GLY A 182 -13.21 -7.34 8.29
C GLY A 182 -13.51 -5.89 8.67
N SER A 183 -12.51 -4.98 8.62
CA SER A 183 -12.77 -3.54 8.60
C SER A 183 -13.51 -3.17 7.32
N PHE A 184 -14.35 -2.13 7.38
CA PHE A 184 -15.06 -1.62 6.21
C PHE A 184 -15.09 -0.11 6.19
N THR A 185 -15.14 0.47 5.00
CA THR A 185 -15.27 1.91 4.78
C THR A 185 -16.16 2.14 3.57
N THR A 186 -17.13 3.04 3.70
CA THR A 186 -18.09 3.35 2.64
C THR A 186 -17.67 4.63 1.92
N LEU A 187 -17.46 4.49 0.62
CA LEU A 187 -17.34 5.58 -0.34
C LEU A 187 -18.75 6.00 -0.75
N GLU A 188 -18.97 7.30 -0.97
CA GLU A 188 -20.22 7.87 -1.47
C GLU A 188 -19.92 8.75 -2.68
N ALA A 189 -20.59 8.50 -3.80
CA ALA A 189 -20.48 9.34 -4.99
C ALA A 189 -21.12 10.71 -4.70
N ASP A 190 -20.30 11.76 -4.81
CA ASP A 190 -20.72 13.16 -4.71
C ASP A 190 -20.79 13.73 -6.12
N THR A 191 -22.01 14.07 -6.55
CA THR A 191 -22.25 14.67 -7.86
C THR A 191 -22.59 16.16 -7.75
N GLY A 192 -22.55 16.74 -6.55
CA GLY A 192 -22.92 18.12 -6.29
C GLY A 192 -24.33 18.50 -6.76
N ILE A 193 -24.53 19.77 -7.13
CA ILE A 193 -25.86 20.27 -7.50
C ILE A 193 -26.08 20.14 -9.01
N ASN A 194 -26.98 19.24 -9.44
CA ASN A 194 -27.36 19.11 -10.85
C ASN A 194 -28.56 20.02 -11.20
N ILE A 195 -28.36 20.91 -12.18
CA ILE A 195 -29.38 21.80 -12.77
C ILE A 195 -29.71 21.30 -14.17
N VAL A 196 -30.95 20.87 -14.40
CA VAL A 196 -31.43 20.48 -15.73
C VAL A 196 -32.15 21.65 -16.40
N VAL A 197 -31.63 22.09 -17.56
CA VAL A 197 -32.27 23.10 -18.41
C VAL A 197 -33.28 22.43 -19.35
N SER A 198 -34.50 22.96 -19.43
CA SER A 198 -35.59 22.36 -20.20
C SER A 198 -35.26 22.26 -21.71
N PRO A 199 -35.33 21.06 -22.32
CA PRO A 199 -35.21 20.88 -23.78
C PRO A 199 -36.26 21.64 -24.61
N SER A 200 -37.27 22.24 -23.97
CA SER A 200 -38.31 23.07 -24.60
C SER A 200 -37.99 24.57 -24.63
N LEU A 201 -36.83 25.00 -24.11
CA LEU A 201 -36.40 26.39 -24.06
C LEU A 201 -35.81 26.85 -25.41
N PHE A 202 -36.56 27.67 -26.16
CA PHE A 202 -36.11 28.21 -27.45
C PHE A 202 -36.83 29.52 -27.84
N GLY A 203 -36.20 30.30 -28.72
CA GLY A 203 -36.79 31.50 -29.30
C GLY A 203 -37.06 32.59 -28.27
N ASP A 204 -38.17 33.31 -28.45
CA ASP A 204 -38.60 34.42 -27.59
C ASP A 204 -38.93 33.98 -26.13
N ASN A 205 -38.93 32.67 -25.83
CA ASN A 205 -39.12 32.13 -24.48
C ASN A 205 -37.81 32.08 -23.65
N ILE A 206 -36.65 32.34 -24.27
CA ILE A 206 -35.35 32.35 -23.58
C ILE A 206 -35.23 33.56 -22.63
N ASP A 207 -35.86 34.67 -23.00
CA ASP A 207 -35.75 35.95 -22.30
C ASP A 207 -36.41 35.90 -20.91
N GLY A 208 -35.74 36.48 -19.92
CA GLY A 208 -36.25 36.64 -18.55
C GLY A 208 -36.31 35.36 -17.71
N GLN A 209 -35.85 34.23 -18.24
CA GLN A 209 -35.78 32.98 -17.47
C GLN A 209 -34.62 33.06 -16.46
N SER A 210 -34.89 32.78 -15.19
CA SER A 210 -33.93 33.00 -14.11
C SER A 210 -33.82 31.88 -13.08
N ILE A 211 -32.65 31.79 -12.48
CA ILE A 211 -32.26 30.86 -11.41
C ILE A 211 -31.39 31.61 -10.39
N GLU A 212 -31.54 31.32 -9.12
CA GLU A 212 -30.71 31.89 -8.05
C GLU A 212 -29.79 30.82 -7.48
N ILE A 213 -28.51 31.14 -7.29
CA ILE A 213 -27.49 30.21 -6.79
C ILE A 213 -26.80 30.82 -5.57
N PHE A 214 -26.58 29.98 -4.56
CA PHE A 214 -25.93 30.31 -3.31
C PHE A 214 -24.76 29.34 -3.08
N ASP A 215 -23.58 29.85 -2.71
CA ASP A 215 -22.34 29.07 -2.51
C ASP A 215 -22.03 28.75 -1.03
N GLY A 216 -22.95 29.06 -0.11
CA GLY A 216 -22.73 29.04 1.34
C GLY A 216 -22.40 30.40 1.96
N GLN A 217 -22.05 31.42 1.17
CA GLN A 217 -21.69 32.77 1.64
C GLN A 217 -22.28 33.91 0.77
N ASN A 218 -22.26 33.75 -0.55
CA ASN A 218 -22.71 34.69 -1.57
C ASN A 218 -23.94 34.11 -2.29
N GLN A 219 -24.89 34.96 -2.63
CA GLN A 219 -26.12 34.62 -3.36
C GLN A 219 -26.18 35.47 -4.63
N VAL A 220 -26.42 34.84 -5.79
CA VAL A 220 -26.42 35.50 -7.11
C VAL A 220 -27.59 34.99 -7.94
N THR A 221 -28.42 35.90 -8.45
CA THR A 221 -29.45 35.57 -9.44
C THR A 221 -28.87 35.68 -10.85
N PHE A 222 -29.06 34.65 -11.67
CA PHE A 222 -28.74 34.63 -13.10
C PHE A 222 -30.02 34.73 -13.93
N GLU A 223 -29.99 35.49 -15.02
CA GLU A 223 -31.13 35.70 -15.92
C GLU A 223 -30.67 35.63 -17.38
N PHE A 224 -31.30 34.78 -18.20
CA PHE A 224 -31.05 34.74 -19.64
C PHE A 224 -31.56 36.04 -20.30
N ASP A 225 -30.64 36.81 -20.87
CA ASP A 225 -30.90 38.15 -21.46
C ASP A 225 -30.70 38.10 -22.97
N THR A 226 -31.73 38.48 -23.75
CA THR A 226 -31.69 38.52 -25.21
C THR A 226 -31.79 39.92 -25.82
N ASP A 227 -32.15 40.95 -25.03
CA ASP A 227 -32.41 42.31 -25.52
C ASP A 227 -31.58 43.43 -24.85
N GLY A 228 -30.90 43.10 -23.75
CA GLY A 228 -30.06 43.99 -22.93
C GLY A 228 -30.76 44.54 -21.68
N LEU A 229 -31.85 43.92 -21.22
CA LEU A 229 -32.67 44.37 -20.09
C LEU A 229 -33.03 43.20 -19.14
N THR A 230 -32.38 43.14 -17.98
CA THR A 230 -32.81 42.24 -16.89
C THR A 230 -34.14 42.68 -16.28
N SER A 231 -34.98 41.71 -15.94
CA SER A 231 -36.29 41.92 -15.33
C SER A 231 -36.25 41.92 -13.79
N GLY A 232 -35.23 41.28 -13.18
CA GLY A 232 -35.17 41.08 -11.73
C GLY A 232 -34.66 42.27 -10.89
N GLY A 233 -33.78 43.14 -11.42
CA GLY A 233 -33.33 44.34 -10.68
C GLY A 233 -31.84 44.68 -10.84
N ILE A 234 -31.21 45.15 -9.76
CA ILE A 234 -29.82 45.65 -9.74
C ILE A 234 -28.82 44.50 -9.52
N ASP A 235 -29.22 43.49 -8.76
CA ASP A 235 -28.35 42.42 -8.23
C ASP A 235 -28.43 41.12 -9.05
N VAL A 236 -28.85 41.23 -10.32
CA VAL A 236 -28.96 40.12 -11.28
C VAL A 236 -27.80 40.12 -12.27
N VAL A 237 -27.17 38.96 -12.46
CA VAL A 237 -26.18 38.72 -13.51
C VAL A 237 -26.91 38.32 -14.80
N ALA A 238 -26.87 39.22 -15.79
CA ALA A 238 -27.34 38.94 -17.14
C ALA A 238 -26.44 37.89 -17.80
N VAL A 239 -27.04 36.83 -18.34
CA VAL A 239 -26.40 35.78 -19.14
C VAL A 239 -26.70 36.08 -20.62
N PRO A 240 -25.81 36.75 -21.38
CA PRO A 240 -26.20 37.35 -22.65
C PRO A 240 -26.24 36.32 -23.78
N VAL A 241 -27.45 35.99 -24.25
CA VAL A 241 -27.72 34.88 -25.16
C VAL A 241 -28.52 35.32 -26.39
N ALA A 242 -28.47 34.53 -27.47
CA ALA A 242 -29.27 34.77 -28.66
C ALA A 242 -30.47 33.82 -28.70
N THR A 243 -31.63 34.30 -29.15
CA THR A 243 -32.86 33.49 -29.32
C THR A 243 -32.75 32.32 -30.30
N THR A 244 -31.59 32.14 -30.92
CA THR A 244 -31.25 31.07 -31.88
C THR A 244 -30.26 30.02 -31.36
N LEU A 245 -29.82 30.10 -30.10
CA LEU A 245 -28.95 29.10 -29.49
C LEU A 245 -29.69 27.77 -29.24
N SER A 246 -28.95 26.65 -29.23
CA SER A 246 -29.47 25.38 -28.71
C SER A 246 -29.52 25.39 -27.18
N VAL A 247 -30.29 24.48 -26.57
CA VAL A 247 -30.33 24.35 -25.11
C VAL A 247 -28.94 24.02 -24.55
N GLU A 248 -28.17 23.19 -25.25
CA GLU A 248 -26.73 22.95 -24.97
C GLU A 248 -25.90 24.24 -24.91
N GLN A 249 -26.10 25.15 -25.86
CA GLN A 249 -25.41 26.45 -25.88
C GLN A 249 -25.91 27.43 -24.81
N LEU A 250 -27.17 27.32 -24.38
CA LEU A 250 -27.71 28.07 -23.23
C LEU A 250 -27.15 27.53 -21.90
N THR A 251 -27.06 26.20 -21.79
CA THR A 251 -26.51 25.45 -20.65
C THR A 251 -25.05 25.82 -20.43
N ALA A 252 -24.23 25.76 -21.48
CA ALA A 252 -22.84 26.22 -21.44
C ALA A 252 -22.70 27.72 -21.11
N ALA A 253 -23.53 28.59 -21.71
CA ALA A 253 -23.48 30.02 -21.43
C ALA A 253 -23.85 30.38 -19.98
N LEU A 254 -24.74 29.61 -19.34
CA LEU A 254 -25.07 29.77 -17.93
C LEU A 254 -23.94 29.26 -17.03
N ALA A 255 -23.32 28.11 -17.32
CA ALA A 255 -22.15 27.63 -16.60
C ALA A 255 -20.95 28.61 -16.69
N ASP A 256 -20.65 29.12 -17.89
CA ASP A 256 -19.66 30.18 -18.11
C ASP A 256 -19.96 31.44 -17.26
N ALA A 257 -21.22 31.83 -17.12
CA ALA A 257 -21.63 32.98 -16.32
C ALA A 257 -21.49 32.73 -14.81
N ILE A 258 -21.76 31.51 -14.34
CA ILE A 258 -21.57 31.10 -12.94
C ILE A 258 -20.08 31.12 -12.58
N ASN A 259 -19.24 30.50 -13.41
CA ASN A 259 -17.77 30.50 -13.26
C ASN A 259 -17.14 31.90 -13.34
N ALA A 260 -17.80 32.85 -14.02
CA ALA A 260 -17.38 34.25 -14.12
C ALA A 260 -17.93 35.15 -13.00
N SER A 261 -18.69 34.60 -12.04
CA SER A 261 -19.35 35.35 -10.96
C SER A 261 -18.43 35.54 -9.73
N SER A 262 -19.04 35.79 -8.56
CA SER A 262 -18.35 35.80 -7.27
C SER A 262 -18.64 34.56 -6.41
N LEU A 263 -19.30 33.55 -6.97
CA LEU A 263 -19.59 32.29 -6.29
C LEU A 263 -18.34 31.41 -6.18
N ASN A 264 -18.13 30.76 -5.04
CA ASN A 264 -17.11 29.75 -4.81
C ASN A 264 -17.66 28.35 -5.19
N LEU A 265 -18.04 28.20 -6.46
CA LEU A 265 -18.54 26.95 -7.06
C LEU A 265 -17.95 26.78 -8.47
N ASP A 266 -17.56 25.56 -8.81
CA ASP A 266 -17.16 25.18 -10.17
C ASP A 266 -18.38 24.62 -10.93
N ALA A 267 -18.75 25.27 -12.04
CA ALA A 267 -19.91 24.90 -12.86
C ALA A 267 -19.51 24.22 -14.17
N THR A 268 -19.91 22.97 -14.36
CA THR A 268 -19.60 22.17 -15.56
C THR A 268 -20.88 21.84 -16.33
N ALA A 269 -20.92 22.14 -17.63
CA ALA A 269 -22.06 21.91 -18.50
C ALA A 269 -21.88 20.68 -19.41
N LEU A 270 -22.85 19.77 -19.42
CA LEU A 270 -22.94 18.64 -20.35
C LEU A 270 -24.37 18.48 -20.88
N GLU A 271 -24.52 18.37 -22.20
CA GLU A 271 -25.81 18.39 -22.91
C GLU A 271 -26.77 19.48 -22.41
N ASN A 272 -27.84 19.14 -21.67
CA ASN A 272 -28.77 20.11 -21.07
C ASN A 272 -28.70 20.18 -19.53
N GLN A 273 -27.58 19.75 -18.94
CA GLN A 273 -27.32 19.72 -17.51
C GLN A 273 -26.14 20.63 -17.14
N ILE A 274 -26.21 21.25 -15.96
CA ILE A 274 -25.10 21.95 -15.31
C ILE A 274 -24.89 21.32 -13.94
N GLN A 275 -23.71 20.77 -13.70
CA GLN A 275 -23.27 20.38 -12.38
C GLN A 275 -22.60 21.56 -11.69
N LEU A 276 -22.87 21.77 -10.40
CA LEU A 276 -22.10 22.66 -9.53
C LEU A 276 -21.38 21.85 -8.46
N LEU A 277 -20.05 21.98 -8.40
CA LEU A 277 -19.17 21.41 -7.36
C LEU A 277 -18.60 22.54 -6.49
N GLY A 278 -18.07 22.21 -5.31
CA GLY A 278 -17.48 23.17 -4.37
C GLY A 278 -17.32 22.60 -2.96
N ASP A 279 -17.03 23.46 -1.98
CA ASP A 279 -16.70 23.05 -0.61
C ASP A 279 -17.87 23.11 0.39
N SER A 280 -18.88 23.95 0.15
CA SER A 280 -19.97 24.18 1.12
C SER A 280 -21.21 23.35 0.81
N THR A 281 -21.69 22.67 1.84
CA THR A 281 -22.90 21.84 1.84
C THR A 281 -24.18 22.65 2.10
N LEU A 282 -24.03 23.96 2.37
CA LEU A 282 -25.13 24.94 2.34
C LEU A 282 -25.42 25.46 0.94
N ALA A 283 -24.58 25.13 -0.05
CA ALA A 283 -24.77 25.56 -1.43
C ALA A 283 -26.11 25.06 -1.99
N SER A 284 -26.75 25.87 -2.82
CA SER A 284 -28.05 25.53 -3.42
C SER A 284 -28.29 26.29 -4.72
N ALA A 285 -29.10 25.71 -5.60
CA ALA A 285 -29.65 26.40 -6.77
C ALA A 285 -31.19 26.35 -6.71
N THR A 286 -31.82 27.52 -6.75
CA THR A 286 -33.27 27.73 -6.62
C THR A 286 -33.81 28.24 -7.96
N PRO A 287 -34.54 27.40 -8.73
CA PRO A 287 -35.28 27.84 -9.91
C PRO A 287 -36.25 28.99 -9.59
N LEU A 288 -36.09 30.13 -10.27
CA LEU A 288 -37.08 31.21 -10.27
C LEU A 288 -38.02 31.12 -11.50
N SER A 289 -37.83 30.10 -12.34
CA SER A 289 -38.55 29.87 -13.59
C SER A 289 -38.63 28.36 -13.89
N ASP A 290 -39.82 27.88 -14.27
CA ASP A 290 -40.15 26.46 -14.54
C ASP A 290 -39.33 25.78 -15.66
N VAL A 291 -38.37 26.49 -16.27
CA VAL A 291 -37.44 25.97 -17.29
C VAL A 291 -36.17 25.36 -16.70
N PHE A 292 -35.93 25.55 -15.40
CA PHE A 292 -34.84 24.93 -14.65
C PHE A 292 -35.41 23.92 -13.65
N THR A 293 -34.87 22.70 -13.63
CA THR A 293 -35.14 21.70 -12.58
C THR A 293 -33.88 21.53 -11.73
N VAL A 294 -34.02 21.65 -10.42
CA VAL A 294 -32.98 21.34 -9.43
C VAL A 294 -33.65 20.60 -8.29
N THR A 295 -33.55 19.28 -8.25
CA THR A 295 -34.23 18.48 -7.23
C THR A 295 -33.62 17.12 -6.98
N VAL A 296 -33.62 16.74 -5.70
CA VAL A 296 -33.79 15.35 -5.27
C VAL A 296 -34.92 15.37 -4.24
N THR A 297 -36.09 14.85 -4.63
CA THR A 297 -37.23 14.72 -3.72
C THR A 297 -36.96 13.59 -2.74
N ASN A 298 -36.83 13.94 -1.46
CA ASN A 298 -36.76 13.01 -0.35
C ASN A 298 -38.18 12.55 0.04
N ILE A 299 -38.52 11.31 -0.29
CA ILE A 299 -39.72 10.64 0.19
C ILE A 299 -39.30 9.73 1.35
N THR A 300 -39.87 9.91 2.54
CA THR A 300 -39.60 9.03 3.68
C THR A 300 -40.85 8.40 4.25
N PHE A 301 -40.97 7.07 4.15
CA PHE A 301 -41.96 6.29 4.88
C PHE A 301 -41.41 5.91 6.26
N THR A 302 -42.20 6.09 7.32
CA THR A 302 -41.79 5.83 8.72
C THR A 302 -42.77 4.87 9.38
N MET A 303 -42.32 3.63 9.60
CA MET A 303 -43.10 2.51 10.12
C MET A 303 -43.28 2.62 11.64
N SER A 304 -44.51 2.80 12.12
CA SER A 304 -44.78 2.81 13.57
C SER A 304 -44.80 1.39 14.16
N SER A 305 -44.51 1.27 15.46
CA SER A 305 -44.53 -0.01 16.18
C SER A 305 -45.92 -0.66 16.29
N ALA A 306 -46.97 -0.02 15.78
CA ALA A 306 -48.31 -0.60 15.66
C ALA A 306 -48.41 -1.66 14.53
N LEU A 307 -47.48 -1.67 13.57
CA LEU A 307 -47.43 -2.64 12.46
C LEU A 307 -46.96 -4.04 12.88
N PHE A 308 -46.38 -4.20 14.08
CA PHE A 308 -45.85 -5.49 14.55
C PHE A 308 -46.97 -6.54 14.66
N GLY A 309 -46.92 -7.55 13.79
CA GLY A 309 -47.99 -8.56 13.66
C GLY A 309 -49.31 -8.05 13.07
N ALA A 310 -49.29 -6.88 12.41
CA ALA A 310 -50.46 -6.22 11.85
C ALA A 310 -50.19 -5.46 10.53
N ALA A 311 -49.02 -5.67 9.89
CA ALA A 311 -48.66 -5.05 8.61
C ALA A 311 -49.45 -5.61 7.41
N ASP A 312 -49.99 -6.81 7.52
CA ASP A 312 -50.72 -7.54 6.48
C ASP A 312 -51.87 -6.70 5.86
N GLY A 313 -51.80 -6.44 4.56
CA GLY A 313 -52.74 -5.61 3.79
C GLY A 313 -52.52 -4.08 3.89
N GLU A 314 -51.51 -3.61 4.63
CA GLU A 314 -51.12 -2.19 4.65
C GLU A 314 -50.39 -1.81 3.35
N THR A 315 -50.62 -0.59 2.85
CA THR A 315 -50.15 -0.16 1.52
C THR A 315 -49.42 1.18 1.53
N VAL A 316 -48.41 1.29 0.68
CA VAL A 316 -47.72 2.54 0.32
C VAL A 316 -47.69 2.68 -1.21
N THR A 317 -47.72 3.89 -1.73
CA THR A 317 -47.60 4.17 -3.17
C THR A 317 -46.43 5.12 -3.38
N VAL A 318 -45.50 4.74 -4.26
CA VAL A 318 -44.38 5.58 -4.70
C VAL A 318 -44.70 6.07 -6.12
N PHE A 319 -44.37 7.33 -6.38
CA PHE A 319 -44.38 7.94 -7.71
C PHE A 319 -43.02 8.59 -7.94
N ASP A 320 -42.32 8.20 -9.01
CA ASP A 320 -40.99 8.75 -9.37
C ASP A 320 -41.08 10.07 -10.17
N GLY A 321 -42.30 10.55 -10.45
CA GLY A 321 -42.56 11.69 -11.33
C GLY A 321 -43.03 11.29 -12.74
N THR A 322 -42.86 10.02 -13.12
CA THR A 322 -43.30 9.44 -14.40
C THR A 322 -44.18 8.19 -14.20
N THR A 323 -43.79 7.32 -13.27
CA THR A 323 -44.34 5.98 -13.02
C THR A 323 -44.75 5.88 -11.56
N SER A 324 -45.91 5.25 -11.31
CA SER A 324 -46.48 5.09 -9.98
C SER A 324 -46.77 3.62 -9.70
N LEU A 325 -46.26 3.10 -8.58
CA LEU A 325 -46.49 1.73 -8.12
C LEU A 325 -46.95 1.73 -6.66
N THR A 326 -47.92 0.87 -6.36
CA THR A 326 -48.36 0.58 -4.99
C THR A 326 -47.66 -0.68 -4.51
N PHE A 327 -47.15 -0.66 -3.29
CA PHE A 327 -46.56 -1.78 -2.59
C PHE A 327 -47.50 -2.18 -1.44
N GLU A 328 -47.71 -3.48 -1.27
CA GLU A 328 -48.63 -4.06 -0.29
C GLU A 328 -47.89 -5.08 0.58
N PHE A 329 -47.95 -4.90 1.90
CA PHE A 329 -47.38 -5.85 2.86
C PHE A 329 -48.22 -7.13 2.91
N ASP A 330 -47.58 -8.28 2.67
CA ASP A 330 -48.25 -9.59 2.52
C ASP A 330 -47.56 -10.66 3.39
N SER A 331 -48.37 -11.37 4.20
CA SER A 331 -47.92 -12.46 5.06
C SER A 331 -48.64 -13.80 4.85
N ASP A 332 -49.63 -13.89 3.94
CA ASP A 332 -50.38 -15.13 3.66
C ASP A 332 -50.54 -15.48 2.16
N GLY A 333 -50.05 -14.63 1.26
CA GLY A 333 -50.12 -14.78 -0.19
C GLY A 333 -51.40 -14.20 -0.82
N VAL A 334 -52.21 -13.45 -0.07
CA VAL A 334 -53.49 -12.89 -0.54
C VAL A 334 -53.38 -11.39 -0.79
N GLN A 335 -53.00 -11.05 -2.03
CA GLN A 335 -53.07 -9.72 -2.59
C GLN A 335 -54.48 -9.09 -2.49
N ASN A 336 -54.62 -7.98 -1.74
CA ASN A 336 -55.88 -7.26 -1.55
C ASN A 336 -56.06 -6.12 -2.57
N ASP A 337 -54.99 -5.46 -3.03
CA ASP A 337 -55.02 -4.62 -4.23
C ASP A 337 -54.43 -5.37 -5.42
N LEU A 338 -55.28 -5.71 -6.38
CA LEU A 338 -54.93 -6.47 -7.60
C LEU A 338 -53.91 -5.78 -8.54
N ASN A 339 -53.40 -4.60 -8.17
CA ASN A 339 -52.37 -3.84 -8.90
C ASN A 339 -51.14 -3.52 -8.05
N SER A 340 -51.02 -4.08 -6.84
CA SER A 340 -49.85 -3.91 -5.97
C SER A 340 -48.65 -4.76 -6.40
N VAL A 341 -47.46 -4.37 -5.94
CA VAL A 341 -46.29 -5.23 -5.79
C VAL A 341 -46.32 -5.77 -4.36
N LEU A 342 -46.24 -7.09 -4.19
CA LEU A 342 -46.28 -7.72 -2.88
C LEU A 342 -44.92 -7.56 -2.17
N VAL A 343 -44.98 -7.17 -0.90
CA VAL A 343 -43.85 -7.01 0.02
C VAL A 343 -43.90 -8.16 1.03
N PRO A 344 -43.13 -9.24 0.85
CA PRO A 344 -43.22 -10.43 1.70
C PRO A 344 -42.73 -10.12 3.11
N VAL A 345 -43.57 -10.34 4.12
CA VAL A 345 -43.26 -10.09 5.54
C VAL A 345 -43.85 -11.16 6.45
N LEU A 346 -43.27 -11.33 7.63
CA LEU A 346 -43.76 -12.23 8.66
C LEU A 346 -44.47 -11.45 9.78
N ALA A 347 -45.49 -12.07 10.39
CA ALA A 347 -46.18 -11.51 11.57
C ALA A 347 -45.27 -11.37 12.83
N THR A 348 -43.99 -11.72 12.74
CA THR A 348 -42.95 -11.55 13.76
C THR A 348 -41.94 -10.44 13.45
N ASP A 349 -42.03 -9.79 12.29
CA ASP A 349 -41.01 -8.86 11.84
C ASP A 349 -41.04 -7.53 12.59
N SER A 350 -39.85 -7.04 12.93
CA SER A 350 -39.67 -5.70 13.49
C SER A 350 -39.96 -4.61 12.46
N THR A 351 -40.24 -3.39 12.91
CA THR A 351 -40.48 -2.25 12.01
C THR A 351 -39.27 -1.87 11.14
N GLN A 352 -38.07 -2.35 11.48
CA GLN A 352 -36.89 -2.29 10.61
C GLN A 352 -37.00 -3.33 9.49
N GLN A 353 -37.29 -4.59 9.80
CA GLN A 353 -37.46 -5.65 8.79
C GLN A 353 -38.60 -5.36 7.82
N LEU A 354 -39.69 -4.73 8.28
CA LEU A 354 -40.75 -4.22 7.40
C LEU A 354 -40.24 -3.14 6.43
N ALA A 355 -39.32 -2.27 6.87
CA ALA A 355 -38.69 -1.27 6.01
C ALA A 355 -37.68 -1.91 5.04
N GLU A 356 -36.91 -2.92 5.48
CA GLU A 356 -36.00 -3.71 4.64
C GLU A 356 -36.74 -4.47 3.53
N ALA A 357 -37.85 -5.13 3.86
CA ALA A 357 -38.70 -5.81 2.89
C ALA A 357 -39.28 -4.83 1.84
N LEU A 358 -39.82 -3.69 2.29
CA LEU A 358 -40.36 -2.65 1.39
C LEU A 358 -39.26 -2.07 0.48
N ASN A 359 -38.10 -1.74 1.04
CA ASN A 359 -36.96 -1.23 0.29
C ASN A 359 -36.51 -2.20 -0.80
N THR A 360 -36.44 -3.49 -0.47
CA THR A 360 -36.09 -4.57 -1.42
C THR A 360 -37.04 -4.59 -2.62
N GLN A 361 -38.36 -4.45 -2.38
CA GLN A 361 -39.33 -4.39 -3.49
C GLN A 361 -39.26 -3.09 -4.29
N ILE A 362 -38.99 -1.94 -3.66
CA ILE A 362 -38.81 -0.67 -4.38
C ILE A 362 -37.60 -0.75 -5.32
N GLN A 363 -36.45 -1.23 -4.83
CA GLN A 363 -35.25 -1.42 -5.66
C GLN A 363 -35.50 -2.43 -6.80
N ALA A 364 -36.27 -3.50 -6.57
CA ALA A 364 -36.64 -4.48 -7.59
C ALA A 364 -37.72 -3.99 -8.59
N SER A 365 -38.36 -2.83 -8.34
CA SER A 365 -39.55 -2.40 -9.09
C SER A 365 -39.26 -1.68 -10.41
N GLY A 366 -38.05 -1.14 -10.60
CA GLY A 366 -37.69 -0.35 -11.78
C GLY A 366 -38.32 1.06 -11.82
N LEU A 367 -38.71 1.61 -10.66
CA LEU A 367 -38.96 3.04 -10.50
C LEU A 367 -37.64 3.83 -10.63
N ASP A 368 -37.73 5.07 -11.11
CA ASP A 368 -36.59 5.97 -11.30
C ASP A 368 -36.19 6.66 -9.97
N VAL A 369 -35.81 5.85 -8.97
CA VAL A 369 -35.53 6.27 -7.58
C VAL A 369 -34.41 5.46 -6.92
N THR A 370 -33.61 6.10 -6.07
CA THR A 370 -32.68 5.41 -5.15
C THR A 370 -33.35 5.23 -3.78
N ALA A 371 -33.50 4.00 -3.30
CA ALA A 371 -34.14 3.69 -2.02
C ALA A 371 -33.15 3.09 -1.00
N SER A 372 -33.29 3.47 0.26
CA SER A 372 -32.46 3.05 1.40
C SER A 372 -33.28 2.87 2.69
N VAL A 373 -32.70 2.23 3.72
CA VAL A 373 -33.35 1.98 5.02
C VAL A 373 -32.63 2.72 6.14
N LEU A 374 -33.39 3.38 7.01
CA LEU A 374 -32.90 4.06 8.21
C LEU A 374 -33.74 3.67 9.42
N ASN A 375 -33.32 2.62 10.14
CA ASN A 375 -34.09 1.97 11.21
C ASN A 375 -35.49 1.55 10.71
N ASN A 376 -36.55 2.11 11.30
CA ASN A 376 -37.94 1.90 10.92
C ASN A 376 -38.41 2.76 9.74
N ARG A 377 -37.49 3.30 8.93
CA ARG A 377 -37.81 4.23 7.83
C ARG A 377 -37.28 3.69 6.50
N VAL A 378 -38.03 3.88 5.43
CA VAL A 378 -37.50 3.79 4.05
C VAL A 378 -37.34 5.22 3.54
N VAL A 379 -36.11 5.60 3.18
CA VAL A 379 -35.77 6.90 2.61
C VAL A 379 -35.50 6.70 1.13
N ILE A 380 -36.24 7.41 0.29
CA ILE A 380 -36.19 7.33 -1.16
C ILE A 380 -35.81 8.71 -1.71
N LEU A 381 -34.79 8.73 -2.55
CA LEU A 381 -34.28 9.87 -3.30
C LEU A 381 -34.80 9.73 -4.74
N ALA A 382 -35.42 10.78 -5.27
CA ALA A 382 -35.99 10.79 -6.60
C ALA A 382 -35.72 12.13 -7.29
N ASP A 383 -35.02 12.14 -8.42
CA ASP A 383 -34.50 13.36 -9.05
C ASP A 383 -35.61 14.28 -9.61
N SER A 384 -36.83 13.75 -9.74
CA SER A 384 -38.00 14.51 -10.17
C SER A 384 -38.59 15.39 -9.05
N PRO A 385 -38.93 16.66 -9.33
CA PRO A 385 -39.66 17.53 -8.39
C PRO A 385 -41.12 17.10 -8.21
N LEU A 386 -41.61 16.18 -9.06
CA LEU A 386 -42.98 15.68 -9.05
C LEU A 386 -43.11 14.36 -8.29
N ALA A 387 -42.01 13.76 -7.84
CA ALA A 387 -42.01 12.50 -7.12
C ALA A 387 -42.78 12.62 -5.78
N ASN A 388 -43.40 11.53 -5.35
CA ASN A 388 -44.22 11.53 -4.14
C ASN A 388 -44.44 10.14 -3.55
N GLY A 389 -44.31 10.04 -2.23
CA GLY A 389 -44.84 8.91 -1.45
C GLY A 389 -46.21 9.24 -0.87
N SER A 390 -47.12 8.27 -0.92
CA SER A 390 -48.39 8.32 -0.21
C SER A 390 -48.72 6.98 0.42
N THR A 391 -49.65 6.96 1.38
CA THR A 391 -50.10 5.74 2.07
C THR A 391 -51.51 5.94 2.58
N PHE A 392 -52.25 4.85 2.74
CA PHE A 392 -53.57 4.83 3.37
C PHE A 392 -53.53 4.33 4.82
N SER A 393 -52.35 3.98 5.33
CA SER A 393 -52.15 3.51 6.70
C SER A 393 -52.04 4.67 7.69
N ASP A 394 -52.82 4.61 8.78
CA ASP A 394 -52.59 5.47 9.97
C ASP A 394 -51.27 5.09 10.70
N ASN A 395 -50.70 3.92 10.40
CA ASN A 395 -49.52 3.35 11.06
C ASN A 395 -48.19 3.63 10.33
N ILE A 396 -48.24 4.18 9.10
CA ILE A 396 -47.08 4.58 8.29
C ILE A 396 -47.11 6.10 8.11
N VAL A 397 -46.13 6.81 8.66
CA VAL A 397 -46.03 8.27 8.46
C VAL A 397 -45.16 8.55 7.25
N VAL A 398 -45.73 9.15 6.21
CA VAL A 398 -44.98 9.61 5.03
C VAL A 398 -44.63 11.10 5.15
N ALA A 399 -43.38 11.42 4.86
CA ALA A 399 -42.90 12.78 4.65
C ALA A 399 -42.42 12.92 3.19
N ASN A 400 -42.83 13.99 2.52
CA ASN A 400 -42.32 14.35 1.19
C ASN A 400 -41.63 15.71 1.32
N THR A 401 -40.32 15.72 1.17
CA THR A 401 -39.47 16.89 1.34
C THR A 401 -38.73 17.11 0.03
N ILE A 402 -38.99 18.23 -0.65
CA ILE A 402 -38.18 18.60 -1.81
C ILE A 402 -36.90 19.25 -1.28
N THR A 403 -35.79 18.57 -1.48
CA THR A 403 -34.43 19.05 -1.23
C THR A 403 -33.75 19.31 -2.58
N GLY A 404 -32.74 20.18 -2.61
CA GLY A 404 -31.77 20.10 -3.70
C GLY A 404 -30.95 18.81 -3.57
N PRO A 405 -30.34 18.30 -4.65
CA PRO A 405 -29.05 17.63 -4.50
C PRO A 405 -28.09 18.59 -3.77
N ALA A 406 -27.20 18.05 -2.94
CA ALA A 406 -26.36 18.85 -2.05
C ALA A 406 -24.92 18.38 -2.15
N ILE A 407 -23.99 19.33 -2.28
CA ILE A 407 -22.56 19.09 -2.21
C ILE A 407 -22.24 18.39 -0.89
N GLY A 408 -21.36 17.38 -0.93
CA GLY A 408 -20.86 16.68 0.23
C GLY A 408 -21.68 15.46 0.68
N THR A 409 -20.95 14.51 1.25
CA THR A 409 -21.43 13.17 1.59
C THR A 409 -21.91 13.04 3.04
N ALA A 410 -22.34 11.84 3.43
CA ALA A 410 -22.88 11.57 4.76
C ALA A 410 -21.84 11.78 5.88
N ALA A 411 -22.14 12.73 6.77
CA ALA A 411 -21.33 13.12 7.94
C ALA A 411 -21.21 12.05 9.06
N GLY A 412 -21.90 10.93 8.93
CA GLY A 412 -22.07 9.94 9.99
C GLY A 412 -22.87 10.46 11.19
N PHE A 413 -22.82 9.72 12.31
CA PHE A 413 -23.51 10.08 13.55
C PHE A 413 -23.07 11.48 14.03
N GLY A 414 -24.00 12.44 13.99
CA GLY A 414 -23.67 13.85 14.20
C GLY A 414 -24.88 14.75 14.49
N LEU A 415 -24.62 16.02 14.77
CA LEU A 415 -25.60 17.08 15.01
C LEU A 415 -25.44 18.22 14.00
N SER A 416 -26.54 18.85 13.61
CA SER A 416 -26.53 20.08 12.79
C SER A 416 -27.06 21.27 13.58
N VAL A 417 -26.49 22.46 13.34
CA VAL A 417 -27.03 23.74 13.78
C VAL A 417 -27.96 24.29 12.69
N PRO A 418 -29.27 24.46 12.94
CA PRO A 418 -30.21 24.98 11.95
C PRO A 418 -29.83 26.37 11.47
N ASN A 419 -29.94 26.57 10.17
CA ASN A 419 -29.47 27.74 9.46
C ASN A 419 -30.57 28.42 8.64
N ASN A 420 -30.33 29.66 8.26
CA ASN A 420 -31.07 30.40 7.24
C ASN A 420 -30.03 30.99 6.27
N LEU A 421 -29.79 30.30 5.15
CA LEU A 421 -28.58 30.50 4.33
C LEU A 421 -27.32 30.36 5.22
N ALA A 422 -26.43 31.35 5.26
CA ALA A 422 -25.22 31.35 6.09
C ALA A 422 -25.45 31.73 7.57
N GLU A 423 -26.63 32.24 7.93
CA GLU A 423 -26.92 32.73 9.28
C GLU A 423 -27.49 31.62 10.19
N VAL A 424 -27.27 31.72 11.50
CA VAL A 424 -27.88 30.82 12.50
C VAL A 424 -29.39 31.09 12.55
N SER A 425 -30.22 30.05 12.57
CA SER A 425 -31.69 30.22 12.67
C SER A 425 -32.11 30.91 13.97
N ASP A 426 -33.11 31.79 13.89
CA ASP A 426 -33.84 32.39 15.03
C ASP A 426 -34.44 31.33 15.99
N ASP A 427 -34.59 30.07 15.54
CA ASP A 427 -35.05 28.96 16.38
C ASP A 427 -34.00 28.48 17.40
N ILE A 428 -32.71 28.83 17.26
CA ILE A 428 -31.67 28.51 18.25
C ILE A 428 -31.72 29.52 19.40
N ALA A 429 -32.10 29.03 20.59
CA ALA A 429 -32.43 29.88 21.74
C ALA A 429 -31.75 29.47 23.06
N ASP A 430 -31.54 30.47 23.91
CA ASP A 430 -30.98 30.35 25.26
C ASP A 430 -31.81 29.38 26.14
N GLY A 431 -31.13 28.48 26.85
CA GLY A 431 -31.75 27.50 27.74
C GLY A 431 -32.39 26.28 27.04
N GLN A 432 -32.22 26.13 25.72
CA GLN A 432 -32.53 24.88 25.02
C GLN A 432 -31.62 23.74 25.50
N THR A 433 -32.15 22.52 25.55
CA THR A 433 -31.43 21.36 26.07
C THR A 433 -31.51 20.14 25.15
N PHE A 434 -30.44 19.35 25.17
CA PHE A 434 -30.39 18.02 24.56
C PHE A 434 -29.69 17.04 25.49
N VAL A 435 -29.87 15.74 25.22
CA VAL A 435 -29.26 14.67 26.01
C VAL A 435 -28.48 13.73 25.08
N ILE A 436 -27.24 13.41 25.44
CA ILE A 436 -26.51 12.29 24.85
C ILE A 436 -26.34 11.21 25.93
N GLN A 437 -26.64 9.96 25.55
CA GLN A 437 -26.59 8.79 26.41
C GLN A 437 -25.74 7.70 25.78
N ARG A 438 -24.95 6.99 26.59
CA ARG A 438 -24.20 5.78 26.20
C ARG A 438 -24.63 4.61 27.07
N GLY A 439 -25.28 3.61 26.48
CA GLY A 439 -25.91 2.51 27.20
C GLY A 439 -26.92 2.99 28.27
N ALA A 440 -27.25 2.13 29.24
CA ALA A 440 -28.30 2.42 30.23
C ALA A 440 -27.88 3.35 31.40
N SER A 441 -26.61 3.77 31.49
CA SER A 441 -26.05 4.35 32.73
C SER A 441 -25.26 5.65 32.55
N LEU A 442 -24.74 5.95 31.36
CA LEU A 442 -23.91 7.15 31.14
C LEU A 442 -24.70 8.20 30.37
N ILE A 443 -25.43 9.03 31.10
CA ILE A 443 -26.29 10.10 30.55
C ILE A 443 -25.61 11.46 30.76
N ARG A 444 -25.73 12.35 29.78
CA ARG A 444 -25.27 13.75 29.83
C ARG A 444 -26.31 14.67 29.22
N THR A 445 -26.79 15.63 30.00
CA THR A 445 -27.62 16.74 29.51
C THR A 445 -26.72 17.92 29.19
N PHE A 446 -27.00 18.58 28.08
CA PHE A 446 -26.33 19.78 27.60
C PHE A 446 -27.35 20.92 27.50
N GLU A 447 -26.89 22.16 27.64
CA GLU A 447 -27.73 23.36 27.51
C GLU A 447 -27.02 24.43 26.67
N LEU A 448 -27.76 25.07 25.76
CA LEU A 448 -27.28 26.21 24.98
C LEU A 448 -27.30 27.48 25.85
N ASP A 449 -26.13 28.01 26.19
CA ASP A 449 -25.96 29.19 27.06
C ASP A 449 -25.38 30.36 26.25
N SER A 450 -26.22 31.37 26.00
CA SER A 450 -25.86 32.60 25.27
C SER A 450 -25.46 33.77 26.18
N GLY A 451 -25.29 33.52 27.49
CA GLY A 451 -24.77 34.48 28.46
C GLY A 451 -25.61 34.71 29.72
N ASN A 452 -26.71 33.96 29.91
CA ASN A 452 -27.47 33.98 31.16
C ASN A 452 -26.94 32.98 32.21
N GLY A 453 -26.14 31.99 31.79
CA GLY A 453 -25.67 30.91 32.65
C GLY A 453 -26.70 29.77 32.75
N VAL A 454 -26.20 28.54 32.76
CA VAL A 454 -27.01 27.30 32.77
C VAL A 454 -28.18 27.35 33.76
N VAL A 455 -29.41 27.25 33.24
CA VAL A 455 -30.65 27.23 34.03
C VAL A 455 -31.07 25.81 34.45
N THR A 456 -30.67 24.77 33.71
CA THR A 456 -31.00 23.37 33.98
C THR A 456 -30.02 22.75 34.99
N PRO A 457 -30.48 22.31 36.18
CA PRO A 457 -29.58 21.83 37.23
C PRO A 457 -28.76 20.59 36.82
N GLY A 458 -27.46 20.79 36.57
CA GLY A 458 -26.51 19.73 36.23
C GLY A 458 -26.30 19.50 34.74
N ALA A 459 -26.85 20.34 33.86
CA ALA A 459 -26.50 20.34 32.44
C ALA A 459 -25.08 20.91 32.21
N ILE A 460 -24.44 20.49 31.11
CA ILE A 460 -23.15 20.99 30.65
C ILE A 460 -23.39 22.19 29.71
N PRO A 461 -22.76 23.36 29.93
CA PRO A 461 -22.93 24.51 29.05
C PRO A 461 -22.27 24.31 27.69
N VAL A 462 -23.06 24.51 26.64
CA VAL A 462 -22.60 24.80 25.28
C VAL A 462 -22.58 26.33 25.17
N VAL A 463 -21.40 26.92 25.37
CA VAL A 463 -21.26 28.38 25.49
C VAL A 463 -21.28 29.03 24.11
N ILE A 464 -22.34 29.77 23.81
CA ILE A 464 -22.57 30.48 22.55
C ILE A 464 -22.08 31.93 22.67
N GLY A 465 -21.40 32.42 21.62
CA GLY A 465 -20.87 33.78 21.57
C GLY A 465 -21.93 34.84 21.27
N ALA A 466 -21.66 36.10 21.63
CA ALA A 466 -22.59 37.23 21.46
C ALA A 466 -22.86 37.66 19.99
N ASN A 467 -22.13 37.09 19.02
CA ASN A 467 -22.45 37.11 17.59
C ASN A 467 -22.08 35.72 17.05
N PRO A 468 -23.00 34.73 17.08
CA PRO A 468 -22.66 33.37 16.70
C PRO A 468 -22.67 33.20 15.17
N THR A 469 -21.65 32.53 14.64
CA THR A 469 -21.74 31.82 13.35
C THR A 469 -22.11 30.37 13.60
N LEU A 470 -22.58 29.68 12.55
CA LEU A 470 -22.86 28.24 12.57
C LEU A 470 -21.68 27.44 13.16
N ASP A 471 -20.48 27.63 12.61
CA ASP A 471 -19.26 26.97 13.10
C ASP A 471 -18.88 27.34 14.54
N SER A 472 -19.14 28.57 15.01
CA SER A 472 -18.86 28.95 16.39
C SER A 472 -19.71 28.17 17.41
N ILE A 473 -20.93 27.76 17.00
CA ILE A 473 -21.81 26.89 17.78
C ILE A 473 -21.35 25.43 17.63
N ALA A 474 -20.99 24.98 16.43
CA ALA A 474 -20.43 23.65 16.20
C ALA A 474 -19.16 23.39 17.05
N GLU A 475 -18.20 24.32 17.06
CA GLU A 475 -17.05 24.27 17.96
C GLU A 475 -17.46 24.26 19.45
N ALA A 476 -18.53 24.97 19.84
CA ALA A 476 -19.01 24.97 21.22
C ALA A 476 -19.61 23.61 21.62
N LEU A 477 -20.35 22.97 20.71
CA LEU A 477 -20.84 21.60 20.85
C LEU A 477 -19.67 20.61 20.98
N VAL A 478 -18.69 20.67 20.08
CA VAL A 478 -17.45 19.87 20.12
C VAL A 478 -16.77 19.98 21.50
N ARG A 479 -16.49 21.21 21.94
CA ARG A 479 -15.83 21.47 23.24
C ARG A 479 -16.62 20.92 24.43
N ALA A 480 -17.95 21.09 24.43
CA ALA A 480 -18.80 20.61 25.51
C ALA A 480 -18.90 19.08 25.54
N ILE A 481 -19.09 18.45 24.38
CA ILE A 481 -19.33 17.00 24.27
C ILE A 481 -18.04 16.20 24.51
N ALA A 482 -16.90 16.64 23.97
CA ALA A 482 -15.60 16.03 24.26
C ALA A 482 -15.27 16.11 25.77
N GLY A 483 -15.54 17.26 26.40
CA GLY A 483 -15.36 17.47 27.84
C GLY A 483 -16.31 16.67 28.73
N ALA A 484 -17.40 16.09 28.19
CA ALA A 484 -18.42 15.41 28.99
C ALA A 484 -18.02 14.02 29.51
N GLY A 485 -16.93 13.44 28.98
CA GLY A 485 -16.46 12.10 29.34
C GLY A 485 -17.37 10.97 28.85
N LEU A 486 -17.95 11.13 27.66
CA LEU A 486 -18.79 10.12 27.00
C LEU A 486 -17.95 9.01 26.31
N GLY A 487 -16.76 9.36 25.81
CA GLY A 487 -15.96 8.51 24.91
C GLY A 487 -16.34 8.68 23.44
N LEU A 488 -16.82 9.88 23.08
CA LEU A 488 -17.02 10.37 21.72
C LEU A 488 -15.80 11.20 21.30
N ASN A 489 -15.55 11.32 20.00
CA ASN A 489 -14.53 12.20 19.44
C ASN A 489 -15.20 13.19 18.48
N PRO A 490 -15.88 14.23 19.01
CA PRO A 490 -16.65 15.14 18.19
C PRO A 490 -15.75 16.12 17.44
N GLU A 491 -16.11 16.42 16.19
CA GLU A 491 -15.36 17.29 15.28
C GLU A 491 -16.32 18.19 14.49
N ASN A 492 -15.94 19.45 14.28
CA ASN A 492 -16.69 20.36 13.42
C ASN A 492 -16.25 20.13 11.96
N ILE A 493 -17.20 19.78 11.11
CA ILE A 493 -16.99 19.43 9.69
C ILE A 493 -17.52 20.52 8.74
N GLY A 494 -17.59 21.76 9.24
CA GLY A 494 -18.05 22.94 8.51
C GLY A 494 -19.57 23.07 8.47
N ASP A 495 -20.03 24.24 8.02
CA ASP A 495 -21.44 24.58 7.83
C ASP A 495 -22.31 24.44 9.10
N GLY A 496 -21.69 24.46 10.29
CA GLY A 496 -22.39 24.23 11.56
C GLY A 496 -22.67 22.76 11.91
N ARG A 497 -22.07 21.81 11.17
CA ARG A 497 -22.27 20.38 11.35
C ARG A 497 -21.18 19.77 12.22
N VAL A 498 -21.57 18.92 13.17
CA VAL A 498 -20.66 18.25 14.10
C VAL A 498 -20.82 16.74 13.98
N THR A 499 -19.81 16.04 13.48
CA THR A 499 -19.76 14.58 13.66
C THR A 499 -19.38 14.26 15.10
N LEU A 500 -19.90 13.17 15.67
CA LEU A 500 -19.66 12.74 17.06
C LEU A 500 -18.77 11.49 17.15
N GLY A 501 -18.79 10.66 16.10
CA GLY A 501 -18.21 9.33 16.08
C GLY A 501 -18.84 8.38 17.11
N GLY A 502 -18.26 7.19 17.28
CA GLY A 502 -18.74 6.18 18.24
C GLY A 502 -19.67 5.13 17.63
N ASP A 503 -20.16 4.22 18.49
CA ASP A 503 -20.85 2.99 18.12
C ASP A 503 -22.39 3.09 18.21
N ALA A 504 -23.09 1.99 17.90
CA ALA A 504 -24.55 1.90 18.05
C ALA A 504 -25.05 1.87 19.51
N ASN A 505 -24.17 1.99 20.53
CA ASN A 505 -24.59 2.05 21.94
C ASN A 505 -24.94 3.47 22.42
N TYR A 506 -24.81 4.47 21.55
CA TYR A 506 -25.21 5.85 21.83
C TYR A 506 -26.67 6.13 21.45
N ALA A 507 -27.28 7.09 22.15
CA ALA A 507 -28.59 7.63 21.84
C ALA A 507 -28.61 9.14 22.10
N VAL A 508 -29.40 9.88 21.34
CA VAL A 508 -29.56 11.34 21.47
C VAL A 508 -31.03 11.70 21.58
N ASP A 509 -31.38 12.58 22.52
CA ASP A 509 -32.69 13.21 22.64
C ASP A 509 -32.55 14.72 22.36
N LEU A 510 -33.17 15.16 21.26
CA LEU A 510 -33.19 16.54 20.79
C LEU A 510 -34.54 17.25 21.06
N SER A 511 -35.47 16.61 21.78
CA SER A 511 -36.86 17.07 21.94
C SER A 511 -37.06 18.42 22.64
N ASN A 512 -35.99 19.04 23.17
CA ASN A 512 -36.01 20.32 23.86
C ASN A 512 -34.98 21.33 23.28
N THR A 513 -34.54 21.13 22.04
CA THR A 513 -33.69 22.06 21.27
C THR A 513 -34.14 22.13 19.81
N ALA A 514 -33.66 23.13 19.06
CA ALA A 514 -33.81 23.19 17.61
C ALA A 514 -32.72 22.40 16.85
N LEU A 515 -31.63 21.97 17.51
CA LEU A 515 -30.57 21.18 16.85
C LEU A 515 -31.13 19.92 16.19
N GLU A 516 -30.57 19.56 15.03
CA GLU A 516 -30.99 18.41 14.23
C GLU A 516 -29.97 17.26 14.31
N LEU A 517 -30.40 16.04 13.97
CA LEU A 517 -29.56 14.84 13.96
C LEU A 517 -29.15 14.51 12.51
N LEU A 518 -27.84 14.49 12.23
CA LEU A 518 -27.31 14.19 10.88
C LEU A 518 -27.51 12.72 10.48
N SER A 519 -27.34 11.78 11.42
CA SER A 519 -27.54 10.34 11.22
C SER A 519 -27.63 9.59 12.55
N SER A 520 -28.04 8.32 12.49
CA SER A 520 -28.17 7.45 13.68
C SER A 520 -26.81 7.08 14.28
N ALA A 521 -26.79 6.77 15.58
CA ALA A 521 -25.61 6.28 16.28
C ALA A 521 -25.02 5.01 15.62
N GLY A 522 -23.69 4.93 15.53
CA GLY A 522 -22.98 3.85 14.86
C GLY A 522 -22.91 3.96 13.33
N GLN A 523 -23.51 4.98 12.71
CA GLN A 523 -23.24 5.31 11.30
C GLN A 523 -21.90 6.05 11.21
N ALA A 524 -20.98 5.53 10.39
CA ALA A 524 -19.72 6.18 10.06
C ALA A 524 -19.94 7.36 9.08
N ALA A 525 -18.97 8.25 8.97
CA ALA A 525 -18.90 9.19 7.85
C ALA A 525 -18.43 8.46 6.59
N THR A 526 -18.93 8.87 5.42
CA THR A 526 -18.52 8.32 4.12
C THR A 526 -17.40 9.14 3.50
N ILE A 527 -16.52 8.48 2.74
CA ILE A 527 -15.47 9.17 1.97
C ILE A 527 -16.07 9.65 0.64
N PRO A 528 -15.93 10.94 0.28
CA PRO A 528 -16.46 11.45 -0.98
C PRO A 528 -15.65 10.97 -2.18
N VAL A 529 -16.36 10.48 -3.20
CA VAL A 529 -15.85 10.35 -4.57
C VAL A 529 -16.53 11.44 -5.39
N VAL A 530 -15.87 12.60 -5.53
CA VAL A 530 -16.41 13.74 -6.28
C VAL A 530 -16.28 13.45 -7.77
N ILE A 531 -17.40 13.27 -8.47
CA ILE A 531 -17.44 12.81 -9.87
C ILE A 531 -17.93 13.95 -10.78
N PRO A 532 -17.06 14.54 -11.62
CA PRO A 532 -17.47 15.51 -12.64
C PRO A 532 -18.40 14.88 -13.68
N ILE A 533 -19.45 15.60 -14.07
CA ILE A 533 -20.51 15.11 -14.99
C ILE A 533 -19.96 14.72 -16.38
N ASP A 534 -18.88 15.38 -16.82
CA ASP A 534 -18.19 15.12 -18.10
C ASP A 534 -17.01 14.13 -17.97
N ALA A 535 -16.73 13.60 -16.77
CA ALA A 535 -15.59 12.72 -16.53
C ALA A 535 -15.65 11.43 -17.37
N THR A 536 -14.52 11.12 -18.01
CA THR A 536 -14.33 9.86 -18.75
C THR A 536 -14.15 8.67 -17.80
N LEU A 537 -14.29 7.45 -18.33
CA LEU A 537 -14.08 6.21 -17.58
C LEU A 537 -12.73 6.18 -16.84
N GLN A 538 -11.65 6.69 -17.46
CA GLN A 538 -10.33 6.73 -16.80
C GLN A 538 -10.34 7.72 -15.63
N GLU A 539 -10.91 8.91 -15.81
CA GLU A 539 -10.93 9.92 -14.74
C GLU A 539 -11.77 9.45 -13.54
N VAL A 540 -12.91 8.79 -13.78
CA VAL A 540 -13.69 8.15 -12.71
C VAL A 540 -12.93 6.97 -12.07
N ALA A 541 -12.16 6.21 -12.84
CA ALA A 541 -11.33 5.14 -12.29
C ALA A 541 -10.21 5.67 -11.39
N GLU A 542 -9.51 6.74 -11.77
CA GLU A 542 -8.50 7.40 -10.91
C GLU A 542 -9.14 8.03 -9.66
N LEU A 543 -10.35 8.59 -9.77
CA LEU A 543 -11.10 9.14 -8.62
C LEU A 543 -11.45 8.06 -7.59
N TYR A 544 -12.00 6.93 -8.04
CA TYR A 544 -12.27 5.79 -7.15
C TYR A 544 -10.97 5.19 -6.58
N LYS A 545 -9.92 5.09 -7.40
CA LYS A 545 -8.60 4.62 -6.95
C LYS A 545 -8.04 5.50 -5.82
N ALA A 546 -8.01 6.82 -6.02
CA ALA A 546 -7.54 7.77 -5.01
C ALA A 546 -8.39 7.73 -3.72
N ALA A 547 -9.70 7.54 -3.84
CA ALA A 547 -10.59 7.38 -2.69
C ALA A 547 -10.29 6.09 -1.90
N ILE A 548 -10.04 4.96 -2.57
CA ILE A 548 -9.67 3.68 -1.91
C ILE A 548 -8.27 3.78 -1.28
N GLU A 549 -7.29 4.33 -1.98
CA GLU A 549 -5.93 4.57 -1.46
C GLU A 549 -5.97 5.48 -0.21
N SER A 550 -6.89 6.45 -0.15
CA SER A 550 -7.05 7.34 1.01
C SER A 550 -7.51 6.64 2.30
N ILE A 551 -8.06 5.42 2.22
CA ILE A 551 -8.44 4.60 3.39
C ILE A 551 -7.17 4.15 4.15
N GLY A 552 -6.04 4.01 3.46
CA GLY A 552 -4.76 3.60 4.07
C GLY A 552 -4.71 2.14 4.51
N LEU A 553 -5.43 1.25 3.80
CA LEU A 553 -5.39 -0.20 4.04
C LEU A 553 -3.99 -0.77 3.71
N PRO A 554 -3.45 -1.70 4.50
CA PRO A 554 -2.16 -2.31 4.25
C PRO A 554 -2.20 -3.22 3.02
N ASP A 555 -1.10 -3.28 2.28
CA ASP A 555 -0.83 -4.23 1.19
C ASP A 555 -1.85 -4.25 0.02
N VAL A 556 -2.74 -3.25 -0.05
CA VAL A 556 -3.69 -3.06 -1.16
C VAL A 556 -3.00 -2.48 -2.40
N THR A 557 -3.30 -3.03 -3.59
CA THR A 557 -2.86 -2.47 -4.88
C THR A 557 -4.03 -2.36 -5.87
N ILE A 558 -3.97 -1.38 -6.79
CA ILE A 558 -5.11 -1.07 -7.69
C ILE A 558 -4.64 -0.96 -9.15
N ALA A 559 -5.09 -1.92 -9.96
CA ALA A 559 -4.92 -1.96 -11.41
C ALA A 559 -6.20 -1.49 -12.12
N ILE A 560 -6.09 -0.47 -13.00
CA ILE A 560 -7.21 0.00 -13.83
C ILE A 560 -7.19 -0.74 -15.16
N VAL A 561 -8.31 -1.42 -15.47
CA VAL A 561 -8.48 -2.33 -16.62
C VAL A 561 -9.71 -1.89 -17.43
N GLY A 562 -9.57 -0.80 -18.18
CA GLY A 562 -10.67 -0.25 -18.99
C GLY A 562 -11.74 0.41 -18.14
N ASP A 563 -12.89 -0.25 -17.97
CA ASP A 563 -13.99 0.20 -17.09
C ASP A 563 -13.96 -0.44 -15.69
N ARG A 564 -12.89 -1.17 -15.35
CA ARG A 564 -12.72 -1.86 -14.06
C ARG A 564 -11.55 -1.31 -13.26
N LEU A 565 -11.70 -1.31 -11.94
CA LEU A 565 -10.59 -1.42 -11.00
C LEU A 565 -10.55 -2.88 -10.54
N ILE A 566 -9.38 -3.51 -10.66
CA ILE A 566 -9.04 -4.74 -9.94
C ILE A 566 -8.23 -4.29 -8.73
N ILE A 567 -8.67 -4.70 -7.54
CA ILE A 567 -8.15 -4.24 -6.26
C ILE A 567 -7.69 -5.45 -5.46
N ASP A 568 -6.38 -5.58 -5.32
CA ASP A 568 -5.72 -6.64 -4.54
C ASP A 568 -5.67 -6.27 -3.06
N GLY A 569 -5.49 -7.26 -2.17
CA GLY A 569 -5.43 -7.05 -0.72
C GLY A 569 -6.77 -6.75 -0.03
N LEU A 570 -7.91 -6.98 -0.69
CA LEU A 570 -9.25 -6.78 -0.11
C LEU A 570 -9.98 -8.09 0.16
N GLY A 571 -10.91 -8.07 1.12
CA GLY A 571 -11.85 -9.17 1.33
C GLY A 571 -13.03 -9.14 0.35
N THR A 572 -13.57 -7.95 0.07
CA THR A 572 -14.55 -7.73 -1.02
C THR A 572 -14.85 -6.22 -1.22
N VAL A 573 -15.61 -5.89 -2.26
CA VAL A 573 -16.26 -4.58 -2.46
C VAL A 573 -17.75 -4.83 -2.71
N THR A 574 -18.63 -3.96 -2.21
CA THR A 574 -20.09 -4.08 -2.30
C THR A 574 -20.76 -2.74 -2.63
N GLY A 575 -22.00 -2.76 -3.11
CA GLY A 575 -22.75 -1.54 -3.49
C GLY A 575 -22.61 -1.18 -4.97
N SER A 576 -22.64 0.12 -5.28
CA SER A 576 -22.59 0.63 -6.65
C SER A 576 -21.29 0.19 -7.35
N GLY A 577 -21.43 -0.26 -8.60
CA GLY A 577 -20.33 -0.74 -9.44
C GLY A 577 -19.72 -2.10 -9.04
N ALA A 578 -20.01 -2.62 -7.85
CA ALA A 578 -19.34 -3.82 -7.34
C ALA A 578 -19.67 -5.08 -8.17
N VAL A 579 -18.65 -5.77 -8.67
CA VAL A 579 -18.82 -7.04 -9.38
C VAL A 579 -18.95 -8.16 -8.36
N VAL A 580 -20.13 -8.76 -8.31
CA VAL A 580 -20.39 -9.94 -7.48
C VAL A 580 -19.67 -11.15 -8.08
N GLN A 581 -18.85 -11.83 -7.26
CA GLN A 581 -18.14 -13.07 -7.60
C GLN A 581 -17.13 -13.00 -8.78
N PRO A 582 -16.09 -12.14 -8.74
CA PRO A 582 -15.06 -12.06 -9.77
C PRO A 582 -13.97 -13.15 -9.63
N ILE A 583 -14.30 -14.35 -9.15
CA ILE A 583 -13.34 -15.38 -8.73
C ILE A 583 -13.78 -16.77 -9.22
N ILE A 584 -12.87 -17.50 -9.86
CA ILE A 584 -13.08 -18.85 -10.40
C ILE A 584 -13.10 -19.89 -9.27
N ARG A 585 -14.06 -20.82 -9.32
CA ARG A 585 -14.33 -21.84 -8.30
C ARG A 585 -14.93 -23.14 -8.88
N ASP A 586 -15.06 -24.16 -8.05
CA ASP A 586 -15.85 -25.37 -8.34
C ASP A 586 -17.35 -25.20 -8.03
N ASP A 587 -18.17 -26.17 -8.44
CA ASP A 587 -19.62 -26.31 -8.15
C ASP A 587 -19.97 -26.34 -6.64
N VAL A 588 -18.96 -26.47 -5.77
CA VAL A 588 -19.08 -26.63 -4.31
C VAL A 588 -18.76 -25.34 -3.54
N GLY A 589 -17.99 -24.44 -4.16
CA GLY A 589 -17.53 -23.16 -3.61
C GLY A 589 -16.03 -23.08 -3.31
N ASN A 590 -15.23 -24.11 -3.60
CA ASN A 590 -13.79 -24.10 -3.37
C ASN A 590 -13.07 -23.27 -4.45
N LEU A 591 -12.10 -22.46 -4.01
CA LEU A 591 -11.38 -21.51 -4.86
C LEU A 591 -10.24 -22.15 -5.64
N LEU A 592 -9.82 -21.49 -6.71
CA LEU A 592 -8.69 -21.87 -7.56
C LEU A 592 -7.39 -22.12 -6.75
N GLN A 593 -6.71 -23.23 -7.05
CA GLN A 593 -5.42 -23.60 -6.47
C GLN A 593 -4.31 -22.69 -6.97
N SER A 594 -3.72 -21.94 -6.03
CA SER A 594 -2.49 -21.16 -6.20
C SER A 594 -1.37 -21.97 -6.85
N ASN A 595 -0.59 -21.35 -7.74
CA ASN A 595 0.65 -21.90 -8.26
C ASN A 595 1.90 -21.12 -7.82
N THR A 596 1.75 -19.88 -7.34
CA THR A 596 2.85 -19.05 -6.83
C THR A 596 3.11 -19.32 -5.34
N THR A 597 4.25 -18.83 -4.84
CA THR A 597 4.56 -18.78 -3.39
C THR A 597 3.77 -17.71 -2.62
N ALA A 598 3.18 -16.73 -3.33
CA ALA A 598 2.39 -15.66 -2.74
C ALA A 598 0.94 -16.07 -2.42
N GLY A 599 0.43 -17.11 -3.10
CA GLY A 599 -0.97 -17.55 -2.99
C GLY A 599 -1.83 -17.22 -4.21
N THR A 600 -1.30 -16.44 -5.15
CA THR A 600 -1.95 -16.10 -6.43
C THR A 600 -1.92 -17.27 -7.43
N THR A 601 -2.70 -17.16 -8.51
CA THR A 601 -2.62 -18.06 -9.67
C THR A 601 -2.21 -17.28 -10.93
N GLU A 602 -0.98 -17.48 -11.40
CA GLU A 602 -0.38 -16.70 -12.48
C GLU A 602 0.22 -17.59 -13.59
N LEU A 603 -0.12 -17.32 -14.84
CA LEU A 603 0.41 -18.04 -16.01
C LEU A 603 1.28 -17.07 -16.82
N VAL A 604 2.56 -17.43 -17.02
CA VAL A 604 3.57 -16.53 -17.59
C VAL A 604 4.06 -17.06 -18.93
N VAL A 605 3.92 -16.24 -19.98
CA VAL A 605 4.22 -16.62 -21.36
C VAL A 605 5.25 -15.68 -21.98
N PHE A 606 6.44 -16.19 -22.23
CA PHE A 606 7.49 -15.49 -22.96
C PHE A 606 7.34 -15.76 -24.45
N VAL A 607 6.80 -14.79 -25.18
CA VAL A 607 6.63 -14.87 -26.64
C VAL A 607 7.90 -14.36 -27.31
N GLY A 608 8.52 -15.19 -28.14
CA GLY A 608 9.79 -14.89 -28.81
C GLY A 608 11.05 -15.33 -28.06
N GLY A 609 10.92 -15.66 -26.78
CA GLY A 609 12.03 -16.07 -25.91
C GLY A 609 11.97 -15.35 -24.57
N GLY A 610 12.55 -15.95 -23.53
CA GLY A 610 12.75 -15.30 -22.24
C GLY A 610 14.08 -14.55 -22.21
N ALA A 611 14.15 -13.51 -21.40
CA ALA A 611 15.42 -12.90 -21.01
C ALA A 611 15.68 -13.23 -19.54
N ASP A 612 16.90 -13.66 -19.25
CA ASP A 612 17.44 -13.80 -17.91
C ASP A 612 18.03 -12.44 -17.47
N TYR A 613 17.87 -12.04 -16.21
CA TYR A 613 18.23 -10.71 -15.68
C TYR A 613 19.14 -10.82 -14.45
N GLY A 614 20.14 -9.93 -14.35
CA GLY A 614 20.92 -9.82 -13.12
C GLY A 614 20.17 -9.06 -12.03
N ASP A 615 20.06 -9.64 -10.84
CA ASP A 615 19.14 -9.25 -9.76
C ASP A 615 19.74 -8.43 -8.62
N ALA A 616 21.04 -8.07 -8.71
CA ALA A 616 21.73 -7.41 -7.60
C ALA A 616 20.96 -6.15 -7.13
N PRO A 617 20.66 -6.01 -5.82
CA PRO A 617 19.75 -4.97 -5.32
C PRO A 617 20.36 -3.57 -5.40
N ALA A 618 19.49 -2.55 -5.34
CA ALA A 618 19.93 -1.15 -5.24
C ALA A 618 21.01 -0.98 -4.15
N PRO A 619 22.17 -0.36 -4.47
CA PRO A 619 22.40 0.61 -5.54
C PRO A 619 22.72 0.07 -6.95
N TYR A 620 22.88 -1.24 -7.14
CA TYR A 620 23.24 -1.78 -8.46
C TYR A 620 22.07 -1.61 -9.45
N GLN A 621 22.40 -1.24 -10.70
CA GLN A 621 21.41 -1.10 -11.77
C GLN A 621 21.12 -2.47 -12.39
N SER A 622 19.87 -2.88 -12.24
CA SER A 622 19.42 -4.26 -12.46
C SER A 622 18.09 -4.32 -13.21
N LEU A 623 17.19 -3.37 -12.94
CA LEU A 623 15.89 -3.26 -13.62
C LEU A 623 16.03 -2.87 -15.11
N GLU A 624 15.10 -3.33 -15.97
CA GLU A 624 15.08 -3.02 -17.40
C GLU A 624 14.94 -1.51 -17.64
N SER A 625 14.12 -0.86 -16.80
CA SER A 625 13.91 0.59 -16.82
C SER A 625 15.18 1.42 -16.59
N GLU A 626 16.18 0.86 -15.91
CA GLU A 626 17.51 1.44 -15.72
C GLU A 626 18.53 1.02 -16.80
N GLY A 627 18.14 0.09 -17.67
CA GLY A 627 19.03 -0.52 -18.66
C GLY A 627 19.84 -1.69 -18.11
N GLY A 628 19.31 -2.42 -17.12
CA GLY A 628 19.94 -3.56 -16.45
C GLY A 628 20.47 -4.66 -17.38
N PRO A 629 21.36 -5.53 -16.87
CA PRO A 629 21.93 -6.61 -17.64
C PRO A 629 20.85 -7.66 -17.92
N ARG A 630 20.75 -8.10 -19.17
CA ARG A 630 19.91 -9.25 -19.51
C ARG A 630 20.45 -10.07 -20.67
N HIS A 631 20.13 -11.36 -20.70
CA HIS A 631 20.58 -12.28 -21.72
C HIS A 631 19.41 -13.08 -22.27
N ASN A 632 19.30 -13.21 -23.59
CA ASN A 632 18.27 -14.07 -24.17
C ASN A 632 18.56 -15.53 -23.80
N VAL A 633 17.61 -16.20 -23.14
CA VAL A 633 17.78 -17.55 -22.59
C VAL A 633 17.95 -18.57 -23.72
N ILE A 634 19.05 -19.34 -23.68
CA ILE A 634 19.28 -20.45 -24.64
C ILE A 634 19.56 -21.77 -23.94
N SER A 635 18.95 -22.84 -24.45
CA SER A 635 18.93 -24.19 -23.83
C SER A 635 20.29 -24.92 -23.72
N ASN A 636 21.40 -24.26 -24.07
CA ASN A 636 22.74 -24.84 -23.99
C ASN A 636 23.88 -23.83 -23.69
N LEU A 637 23.59 -22.67 -23.08
CA LEU A 637 24.64 -21.82 -22.50
C LEU A 637 24.13 -21.16 -21.22
N TYR A 638 24.52 -21.72 -20.08
CA TYR A 638 24.21 -21.25 -18.74
C TYR A 638 25.30 -21.67 -17.76
N LEU A 639 25.50 -20.88 -16.71
CA LEU A 639 26.12 -21.23 -15.45
C LEU A 639 25.25 -22.30 -14.76
N GLY A 640 25.83 -23.05 -13.81
CA GLY A 640 25.01 -23.95 -12.99
C GLY A 640 24.26 -25.05 -13.75
N ARG A 641 22.99 -25.27 -13.38
CA ARG A 641 22.15 -26.45 -13.68
C ARG A 641 20.85 -26.15 -14.44
N GLY A 642 20.60 -24.88 -14.75
CA GLY A 642 19.40 -24.36 -15.42
C GLY A 642 19.63 -22.89 -15.77
N VAL A 643 18.55 -22.12 -15.95
CA VAL A 643 18.55 -20.65 -16.15
C VAL A 643 17.09 -20.18 -16.02
N THR A 644 16.84 -19.08 -15.33
CA THR A 644 15.48 -18.53 -15.17
C THR A 644 15.12 -17.59 -16.34
N PRO A 645 13.90 -17.62 -16.87
CA PRO A 645 13.41 -16.63 -17.83
C PRO A 645 12.43 -15.67 -17.15
N ASP A 646 12.71 -14.37 -17.25
CA ASP A 646 12.13 -13.33 -16.39
C ASP A 646 11.71 -12.08 -17.17
N ALA A 647 10.77 -11.32 -16.60
CA ALA A 647 10.26 -10.10 -17.21
C ALA A 647 11.17 -8.89 -16.92
N ASP A 648 11.61 -8.80 -15.66
CA ASP A 648 12.56 -7.84 -15.12
C ASP A 648 13.25 -8.49 -13.90
N ALA A 649 14.31 -7.88 -13.37
CA ALA A 649 15.14 -8.43 -12.29
C ALA A 649 14.38 -8.73 -10.98
N GLN A 650 14.54 -9.93 -10.41
CA GLN A 650 13.86 -10.34 -9.17
C GLN A 650 14.55 -9.80 -7.90
N ILE A 651 14.37 -8.52 -7.61
CA ILE A 651 15.08 -7.85 -6.50
C ILE A 651 14.31 -8.00 -5.15
N PRO A 652 14.94 -8.50 -4.07
CA PRO A 652 16.29 -9.07 -3.98
C PRO A 652 16.29 -10.58 -4.23
N ASP A 653 17.25 -11.07 -5.03
CA ASP A 653 17.67 -12.48 -5.21
C ASP A 653 16.58 -13.51 -4.88
N GLY A 654 15.71 -13.72 -5.86
CA GLY A 654 14.62 -14.70 -5.85
C GLY A 654 14.78 -15.84 -6.84
N ASP A 655 15.78 -15.78 -7.72
CA ASP A 655 15.86 -16.65 -8.88
C ASP A 655 16.30 -18.08 -8.55
N LEU A 656 15.57 -19.05 -9.11
CA LEU A 656 15.69 -20.46 -8.72
C LEU A 656 16.97 -21.13 -9.22
N ASN A 657 17.79 -20.44 -10.01
CA ASN A 657 18.84 -21.05 -10.81
C ASN A 657 20.26 -20.47 -10.68
N ASP A 658 20.49 -19.46 -9.84
CA ASP A 658 21.82 -18.93 -9.45
C ASP A 658 22.66 -19.95 -8.64
N ASP A 659 23.07 -21.05 -9.29
CA ASP A 659 23.71 -22.21 -8.67
C ASP A 659 25.09 -22.59 -9.26
N GLY A 660 25.55 -21.83 -10.26
CA GLY A 660 26.79 -22.01 -10.99
C GLY A 660 28.05 -21.45 -10.32
N VAL A 661 28.02 -20.20 -9.85
CA VAL A 661 29.19 -19.54 -9.26
C VAL A 661 29.16 -19.61 -7.72
N ARG A 662 30.27 -20.05 -7.13
CA ARG A 662 30.44 -20.12 -5.67
C ARG A 662 31.88 -19.86 -5.23
N VAL A 663 32.06 -19.05 -4.20
CA VAL A 663 33.38 -18.69 -3.68
C VAL A 663 34.00 -19.85 -2.85
N SER A 664 35.25 -20.22 -3.17
CA SER A 664 35.95 -21.36 -2.57
C SER A 664 36.96 -20.96 -1.48
N GLY A 665 37.09 -19.66 -1.17
CA GLY A 665 38.09 -19.14 -0.24
C GLY A 665 37.68 -17.80 0.37
N ALA A 666 38.39 -17.37 1.42
CA ALA A 666 38.12 -16.10 2.08
C ALA A 666 38.56 -14.92 1.21
N VAL A 667 37.60 -14.10 0.77
CA VAL A 667 37.86 -12.84 0.06
C VAL A 667 38.54 -11.86 1.01
N ARG A 668 39.73 -11.36 0.64
CA ARG A 668 40.62 -10.53 1.49
C ARG A 668 41.46 -9.57 0.65
N PRO A 669 41.51 -8.26 0.99
CA PRO A 669 42.33 -7.29 0.26
C PRO A 669 43.81 -7.68 0.23
N GLY A 670 44.40 -7.75 -0.98
CA GLY A 670 45.79 -8.15 -1.20
C GLY A 670 46.02 -9.66 -1.45
N PHE A 671 44.98 -10.48 -1.42
CA PHE A 671 45.09 -11.94 -1.61
C PHE A 671 44.33 -12.43 -2.85
N SER A 672 44.84 -13.47 -3.49
CA SER A 672 44.11 -14.19 -4.53
C SER A 672 43.04 -15.09 -3.89
N THR A 673 41.80 -14.98 -4.33
CA THR A 673 40.73 -15.94 -4.02
C THR A 673 40.42 -16.82 -5.24
N THR A 674 39.68 -17.91 -5.03
CA THR A 674 39.23 -18.82 -6.08
C THR A 674 37.72 -18.92 -6.06
N PHE A 675 37.10 -18.77 -7.22
CA PHE A 675 35.70 -19.12 -7.43
C PHE A 675 35.63 -20.45 -8.17
N LEU A 676 34.67 -21.28 -7.80
CA LEU A 676 34.21 -22.40 -8.59
C LEU A 676 33.10 -21.89 -9.49
N VAL A 677 33.17 -22.26 -10.77
CA VAL A 677 32.17 -21.91 -11.78
C VAL A 677 31.76 -23.20 -12.47
N ASP A 678 30.52 -23.62 -12.26
CA ASP A 678 29.91 -24.73 -13.00
C ASP A 678 29.17 -24.15 -14.22
N ILE A 679 29.17 -24.85 -15.36
CA ILE A 679 28.58 -24.38 -16.63
C ILE A 679 27.91 -25.57 -17.33
N ASN A 680 26.68 -25.39 -17.83
CA ASN A 680 25.89 -26.38 -18.57
C ASN A 680 25.79 -27.75 -17.88
N LEU A 681 25.42 -27.81 -16.60
CA LEU A 681 25.13 -29.08 -15.94
C LEU A 681 23.70 -29.57 -16.25
N PRO A 682 23.46 -30.89 -16.33
CA PRO A 682 22.10 -31.42 -16.47
C PRO A 682 21.30 -31.22 -15.18
N ALA A 683 20.01 -30.89 -15.29
CA ALA A 683 19.10 -30.69 -14.16
C ALA A 683 19.01 -31.88 -13.16
N ASP A 684 19.43 -33.09 -13.53
CA ASP A 684 19.55 -34.22 -12.60
C ASP A 684 20.71 -34.00 -11.60
N THR A 685 20.35 -33.87 -10.31
CA THR A 685 21.21 -33.94 -9.11
C THR A 685 22.48 -34.79 -9.23
N SER A 686 22.32 -35.98 -9.81
CA SER A 686 23.31 -37.05 -9.85
C SER A 686 24.17 -37.11 -11.12
N ASP A 687 23.80 -36.38 -12.18
CA ASP A 687 24.63 -36.26 -13.38
C ASP A 687 25.56 -35.04 -13.27
N THR A 688 26.78 -35.22 -13.78
CA THR A 688 27.84 -34.21 -13.83
C THR A 688 28.52 -34.18 -15.22
N THR A 689 27.94 -34.86 -16.21
CA THR A 689 28.39 -34.82 -17.59
C THR A 689 27.86 -33.54 -18.28
N PRO A 690 28.74 -32.65 -18.76
CA PRO A 690 28.31 -31.35 -19.29
C PRO A 690 27.49 -31.46 -20.59
N LEU A 691 26.48 -30.60 -20.70
CA LEU A 691 25.75 -30.37 -21.94
C LEU A 691 26.58 -29.49 -22.90
N ALA A 692 26.40 -29.71 -24.20
CA ALA A 692 27.28 -29.15 -25.22
C ALA A 692 27.00 -27.67 -25.50
N ALA A 693 27.90 -26.80 -25.02
CA ALA A 693 27.92 -25.37 -25.33
C ALA A 693 27.96 -25.09 -26.86
N PRO A 694 27.39 -23.97 -27.35
CA PRO A 694 27.24 -23.71 -28.80
C PRO A 694 28.59 -23.54 -29.53
N GLY A 695 29.65 -23.13 -28.83
CA GLY A 695 31.01 -23.17 -29.35
C GLY A 695 32.00 -22.28 -28.60
N VAL A 696 32.27 -21.10 -29.15
CA VAL A 696 33.08 -20.07 -28.49
C VAL A 696 32.15 -19.20 -27.67
N PHE A 697 32.31 -19.24 -26.35
CA PHE A 697 31.59 -18.38 -25.42
C PHE A 697 32.58 -17.60 -24.54
N TYR A 698 32.07 -16.59 -23.88
CA TYR A 698 32.74 -15.60 -23.05
C TYR A 698 32.06 -15.57 -21.69
N LEU A 699 32.84 -15.30 -20.65
CA LEU A 699 32.37 -15.08 -19.28
C LEU A 699 33.05 -13.81 -18.78
N ASP A 700 32.28 -12.73 -18.61
CA ASP A 700 32.73 -11.46 -18.04
C ASP A 700 32.22 -11.38 -16.59
N ALA A 701 33.13 -11.22 -15.63
CA ALA A 701 32.82 -11.22 -14.20
C ALA A 701 33.26 -9.90 -13.53
N TRP A 702 32.32 -9.12 -13.01
CA TRP A 702 32.55 -7.89 -12.25
C TRP A 702 32.51 -8.16 -10.74
N PHE A 703 33.15 -7.29 -9.96
CA PHE A 703 33.26 -7.41 -8.51
C PHE A 703 33.43 -6.00 -7.96
N ASP A 704 32.43 -5.45 -7.27
CA ASP A 704 32.48 -4.11 -6.69
C ASP A 704 33.45 -4.12 -5.50
N TRP A 705 34.70 -3.72 -5.71
CA TRP A 705 35.75 -3.86 -4.70
C TRP A 705 35.80 -2.70 -3.72
N ASP A 706 35.48 -1.47 -4.12
CA ASP A 706 35.49 -0.32 -3.22
C ASP A 706 34.12 0.04 -2.61
N GLY A 707 33.06 -0.67 -3.01
CA GLY A 707 31.74 -0.65 -2.36
C GLY A 707 30.91 0.58 -2.72
N ASP A 708 31.07 1.11 -3.94
CA ASP A 708 30.39 2.32 -4.40
C ASP A 708 29.02 2.06 -5.03
N GLY A 709 28.72 0.80 -5.40
CA GLY A 709 27.48 0.40 -6.04
C GLY A 709 27.52 0.30 -7.57
N VAL A 710 28.68 0.46 -8.21
CA VAL A 710 28.83 0.46 -9.67
C VAL A 710 29.83 -0.57 -10.16
N PHE A 711 29.40 -1.45 -11.07
CA PHE A 711 30.28 -2.45 -11.69
C PHE A 711 31.15 -1.85 -12.81
N GLU A 712 32.39 -1.49 -12.49
CA GLU A 712 33.29 -0.78 -13.42
C GLU A 712 34.07 -1.68 -14.41
N GLU A 713 34.50 -1.12 -15.55
CA GLU A 713 35.53 -1.77 -16.40
C GLU A 713 36.92 -1.84 -15.74
N SER A 714 37.15 -1.11 -14.64
CA SER A 714 38.33 -1.28 -13.77
C SER A 714 38.40 -2.68 -13.15
N GLU A 715 37.25 -3.30 -12.89
CA GLU A 715 37.10 -4.41 -11.98
C GLU A 715 36.82 -5.74 -12.66
N VAL A 716 36.34 -5.71 -13.90
CA VAL A 716 36.00 -6.89 -14.68
C VAL A 716 37.19 -7.86 -14.84
N LYS A 717 36.89 -9.16 -14.74
CA LYS A 717 37.78 -10.28 -15.01
C LYS A 717 37.19 -11.09 -16.16
N ARG A 718 37.96 -11.24 -17.24
CA ARG A 718 37.44 -11.69 -18.54
C ARG A 718 37.94 -13.10 -18.90
N PHE A 719 37.03 -14.06 -18.88
CA PHE A 719 37.24 -15.47 -19.18
C PHE A 719 36.47 -15.89 -20.45
N GLY A 720 36.69 -17.12 -20.93
CA GLY A 720 35.93 -17.70 -22.04
C GLY A 720 36.41 -19.09 -22.44
N SER A 721 35.71 -19.71 -23.39
CA SER A 721 35.96 -21.09 -23.82
C SER A 721 37.19 -21.22 -24.75
N THR A 722 37.50 -22.45 -25.16
CA THR A 722 38.64 -22.74 -26.06
C THR A 722 38.41 -22.15 -27.45
N GLY A 723 39.01 -20.98 -27.69
CA GLY A 723 38.89 -20.23 -28.94
C GLY A 723 38.63 -18.73 -28.73
N SER A 724 38.11 -18.36 -27.55
CA SER A 724 37.79 -16.96 -27.15
C SER A 724 39.00 -16.01 -27.15
N GLY A 725 40.21 -16.54 -26.96
CA GLY A 725 41.43 -15.75 -26.75
C GLY A 725 41.58 -15.14 -25.34
N ARG A 726 40.63 -15.42 -24.44
CA ARG A 726 40.63 -14.99 -23.03
C ARG A 726 41.25 -16.05 -22.11
N ALA A 727 41.24 -15.81 -20.79
CA ALA A 727 41.57 -16.83 -19.81
C ALA A 727 40.56 -18.00 -19.88
N LEU A 728 41.04 -19.24 -19.90
CA LEU A 728 40.19 -20.39 -20.22
C LEU A 728 39.33 -20.82 -19.03
N VAL A 729 38.01 -20.84 -19.24
CA VAL A 729 37.04 -21.59 -18.43
C VAL A 729 36.54 -22.82 -19.22
N GLY A 730 36.22 -23.90 -18.52
CA GLY A 730 35.71 -25.14 -19.13
C GLY A 730 34.19 -25.18 -19.21
N VAL A 731 33.64 -26.39 -19.36
CA VAL A 731 32.20 -26.69 -19.30
C VAL A 731 32.04 -27.91 -18.39
N GLY A 732 31.01 -27.93 -17.56
CA GLY A 732 30.78 -28.93 -16.51
C GLY A 732 31.21 -28.45 -15.14
N ALA A 733 31.19 -29.37 -14.16
CA ALA A 733 31.42 -29.03 -12.76
C ALA A 733 32.90 -28.84 -12.40
N GLY A 734 33.16 -27.87 -11.52
CA GLY A 734 34.44 -27.68 -10.86
C GLY A 734 35.49 -26.90 -11.66
N ASN A 735 35.09 -26.06 -12.62
CA ASN A 735 36.04 -25.11 -13.20
C ASN A 735 36.46 -24.12 -12.12
N THR A 736 37.74 -23.76 -12.07
CA THR A 736 38.27 -22.78 -11.12
C THR A 736 38.77 -21.55 -11.84
N ILE A 737 38.30 -20.38 -11.40
CA ILE A 737 38.89 -19.09 -11.75
C ILE A 737 39.57 -18.50 -10.51
N THR A 738 40.76 -17.92 -10.69
CA THR A 738 41.48 -17.22 -9.62
C THR A 738 41.37 -15.72 -9.85
N VAL A 739 40.99 -14.98 -8.81
CA VAL A 739 40.80 -13.53 -8.84
C VAL A 739 41.67 -12.90 -7.76
N ASP A 740 42.56 -11.99 -8.17
CA ASP A 740 43.37 -11.18 -7.25
C ASP A 740 42.50 -10.05 -6.68
N VAL A 741 42.26 -10.07 -5.36
CA VAL A 741 41.48 -9.04 -4.66
C VAL A 741 42.35 -7.79 -4.44
N PRO A 742 41.93 -6.59 -4.89
CA PRO A 742 42.71 -5.36 -4.73
C PRO A 742 43.06 -5.05 -3.27
N ASN A 743 44.21 -4.41 -3.04
CA ASN A 743 44.59 -3.94 -1.71
C ASN A 743 43.78 -2.73 -1.22
N THR A 744 43.04 -2.10 -2.13
CA THR A 744 42.05 -1.05 -1.86
C THR A 744 40.68 -1.58 -1.46
N ALA A 745 40.42 -2.89 -1.61
CA ALA A 745 39.07 -3.42 -1.45
C ALA A 745 38.50 -3.18 -0.04
N VAL A 746 37.25 -2.72 0.02
CA VAL A 746 36.54 -2.37 1.25
C VAL A 746 36.04 -3.64 1.95
N THR A 747 36.03 -3.61 3.29
CA THR A 747 35.57 -4.74 4.10
C THR A 747 34.09 -4.61 4.44
N GLY A 748 33.26 -5.52 3.95
CA GLY A 748 31.81 -5.51 4.11
C GLY A 748 31.13 -6.56 3.23
N GLU A 749 29.82 -6.42 3.03
CA GLU A 749 29.11 -7.05 1.91
C GLU A 749 29.30 -6.20 0.64
N ILE A 750 29.53 -6.86 -0.48
CA ILE A 750 29.59 -6.32 -1.86
C ILE A 750 28.87 -7.32 -2.79
N TYR A 751 28.60 -6.95 -4.04
CA TYR A 751 28.12 -7.91 -5.06
C TYR A 751 29.16 -8.17 -6.16
N ALA A 752 28.92 -9.21 -6.95
CA ALA A 752 29.73 -9.59 -8.10
C ALA A 752 28.88 -10.22 -9.20
N ARG A 753 28.91 -9.63 -10.40
CA ARG A 753 28.06 -9.95 -11.55
C ARG A 753 28.75 -10.84 -12.57
N PHE A 754 28.16 -11.97 -12.95
CA PHE A 754 28.73 -12.99 -13.83
C PHE A 754 27.90 -13.18 -15.10
N ARG A 755 28.37 -12.64 -16.22
CA ARG A 755 27.67 -12.66 -17.51
C ARG A 755 28.29 -13.69 -18.46
N ILE A 756 27.56 -14.74 -18.82
CA ILE A 756 27.99 -15.76 -19.80
C ILE A 756 27.29 -15.57 -21.15
N SER A 757 28.03 -15.54 -22.27
CA SER A 757 27.43 -15.29 -23.60
C SER A 757 28.27 -15.77 -24.78
N GLU A 758 27.67 -15.88 -25.96
CA GLU A 758 28.41 -15.92 -27.23
C GLU A 758 28.90 -14.54 -27.68
N ASP A 759 28.35 -13.45 -27.12
CA ASP A 759 28.81 -12.08 -27.36
C ASP A 759 30.12 -11.76 -26.62
N ASN A 760 30.98 -10.97 -27.26
CA ASN A 760 32.30 -10.62 -26.73
C ASN A 760 32.39 -9.15 -26.31
N ASN A 761 32.94 -8.91 -25.11
CA ASN A 761 33.09 -7.60 -24.47
C ASN A 761 31.75 -6.96 -24.10
N LEU A 762 30.92 -7.71 -23.36
CA LEU A 762 29.75 -7.15 -22.69
C LEU A 762 30.17 -6.10 -21.64
N GLY A 763 29.24 -5.20 -21.33
CA GLY A 763 29.29 -4.33 -20.15
C GLY A 763 28.53 -4.96 -18.98
N ALA A 764 28.60 -4.33 -17.80
CA ALA A 764 27.86 -4.79 -16.62
C ALA A 764 26.33 -4.56 -16.69
N LEU A 765 25.86 -3.90 -17.76
CA LEU A 765 24.49 -3.47 -18.03
C LEU A 765 24.12 -3.78 -19.50
N GLY A 766 22.84 -3.71 -19.83
CA GLY A 766 22.30 -3.88 -21.19
C GLY A 766 22.21 -5.33 -21.68
N VAL A 767 21.54 -5.52 -22.81
CA VAL A 767 21.19 -6.83 -23.40
C VAL A 767 22.37 -7.55 -24.08
N ALA A 768 22.39 -8.89 -23.99
CA ALA A 768 23.24 -9.81 -24.76
C ALA A 768 22.40 -10.83 -25.53
N THR A 769 22.88 -11.30 -26.69
CA THR A 769 22.06 -12.12 -27.61
C THR A 769 21.91 -13.60 -27.22
N SER A 770 22.69 -14.08 -26.26
CA SER A 770 22.50 -15.40 -25.66
C SER A 770 23.14 -15.53 -24.27
N GLY A 771 22.58 -16.37 -23.41
CA GLY A 771 23.21 -16.84 -22.16
C GLY A 771 22.47 -16.45 -20.89
N GLU A 772 23.21 -15.99 -19.86
CA GLU A 772 22.73 -15.77 -18.48
C GLU A 772 23.59 -14.76 -17.67
N VAL A 773 23.06 -14.26 -16.56
CA VAL A 773 23.60 -13.28 -15.59
C VAL A 773 23.36 -13.74 -14.13
N GLU A 774 24.35 -14.38 -13.48
CA GLU A 774 24.31 -14.62 -12.03
C GLU A 774 24.84 -13.41 -11.24
N ASP A 775 24.26 -13.06 -10.08
CA ASP A 775 24.56 -11.83 -9.32
C ASP A 775 24.88 -12.06 -7.82
N ILE A 776 26.01 -12.72 -7.55
CA ILE A 776 26.32 -13.23 -6.21
C ILE A 776 26.74 -12.16 -5.18
N LYS A 777 26.18 -12.25 -3.98
CA LYS A 777 26.64 -11.51 -2.79
C LYS A 777 27.96 -12.08 -2.24
N LEU A 778 28.93 -11.21 -1.97
CA LEU A 778 30.24 -11.56 -1.40
C LEU A 778 30.54 -10.81 -0.10
N PHE A 779 31.25 -11.47 0.82
CA PHE A 779 31.72 -10.86 2.07
C PHE A 779 33.25 -10.70 2.07
N VAL A 780 33.72 -9.45 2.01
CA VAL A 780 35.15 -9.11 2.04
C VAL A 780 35.64 -9.04 3.49
N SER A 781 36.33 -10.10 3.91
CA SER A 781 36.93 -10.17 5.24
C SER A 781 38.20 -9.32 5.34
N SER A 782 38.46 -8.76 6.53
CA SER A 782 39.65 -7.95 6.77
C SER A 782 40.96 -8.74 6.60
N ASN A 783 41.99 -8.07 6.07
CA ASN A 783 43.34 -8.62 5.98
C ASN A 783 43.89 -8.88 7.40
N PRO A 784 44.14 -10.14 7.80
CA PRO A 784 44.56 -10.47 9.17
C PRO A 784 45.98 -10.01 9.51
N PHE A 785 46.76 -9.58 8.52
CA PHE A 785 48.13 -9.09 8.68
C PHE A 785 48.22 -7.55 8.73
N ARG A 786 47.07 -6.86 8.76
CA ARG A 786 46.99 -5.40 8.86
C ARG A 786 46.20 -5.00 10.10
N ASN A 787 46.73 -4.04 10.85
CA ASN A 787 46.09 -3.56 12.09
C ASN A 787 44.81 -2.77 11.72
N PRO A 788 43.63 -3.17 12.23
CA PRO A 788 42.36 -2.50 11.90
C PRO A 788 42.18 -1.15 12.61
N ILE A 789 42.85 -0.93 13.73
CA ILE A 789 42.76 0.33 14.51
C ILE A 789 43.78 1.35 13.98
N ASN A 790 45.02 0.92 13.75
CA ASN A 790 46.08 1.77 13.22
C ASN A 790 47.06 0.97 12.37
N ARG A 791 46.89 1.03 11.05
CA ARG A 791 47.70 0.29 10.04
C ARG A 791 49.23 0.42 10.17
N ASN A 792 49.73 1.42 10.90
CA ASN A 792 51.16 1.69 11.08
C ASN A 792 51.72 1.18 12.44
N ASP A 793 50.87 0.69 13.34
CA ASP A 793 51.25 0.01 14.59
C ASP A 793 51.26 -1.52 14.34
N VAL A 794 52.43 -2.05 14.04
CA VAL A 794 52.59 -3.43 13.52
C VAL A 794 52.67 -4.47 14.63
N ASN A 795 52.90 -4.03 15.88
CA ASN A 795 52.92 -4.88 17.07
C ASN A 795 51.71 -4.70 18.00
N ASN A 796 50.75 -3.85 17.60
CA ASN A 796 49.51 -3.60 18.33
C ASN A 796 49.73 -3.05 19.75
N SER A 797 50.68 -2.14 19.90
CA SER A 797 50.98 -1.44 21.17
C SER A 797 50.04 -0.27 21.48
N GLY A 798 49.20 0.13 20.53
CA GLY A 798 48.32 1.30 20.58
C GLY A 798 48.99 2.60 20.11
N VAL A 799 50.27 2.57 19.73
CA VAL A 799 51.04 3.75 19.28
C VAL A 799 52.04 3.38 18.18
N VAL A 800 52.22 4.27 17.21
CA VAL A 800 53.23 4.08 16.14
C VAL A 800 54.61 4.49 16.65
N THR A 801 55.58 3.59 16.62
CA THR A 801 56.93 3.84 17.16
C THR A 801 58.04 3.46 16.18
N PRO A 802 59.30 3.89 16.41
CA PRO A 802 60.44 3.41 15.63
C PRO A 802 60.70 1.89 15.74
N LEU A 803 60.10 1.19 16.71
CA LEU A 803 60.19 -0.27 16.82
C LEU A 803 59.42 -0.96 15.68
N ASP A 804 58.30 -0.39 15.26
CA ASP A 804 57.40 -0.96 14.25
C ASP A 804 58.10 -1.08 12.89
N ALA A 805 58.69 0.02 12.41
CA ALA A 805 59.50 0.01 11.19
C ALA A 805 60.71 -0.93 11.31
N LEU A 806 61.33 -1.01 12.50
CA LEU A 806 62.46 -1.89 12.76
C LEU A 806 62.06 -3.38 12.78
N GLN A 807 60.84 -3.73 13.21
CA GLN A 807 60.32 -5.10 13.17
C GLN A 807 60.09 -5.59 11.74
N ILE A 808 59.57 -4.74 10.85
CA ILE A 808 59.48 -5.04 9.40
C ILE A 808 60.88 -5.21 8.81
N ILE A 809 61.78 -4.23 8.99
CA ILE A 809 63.15 -4.26 8.46
C ILE A 809 63.92 -5.49 8.94
N ASN A 810 63.81 -5.84 10.22
CA ASN A 810 64.47 -7.02 10.78
C ASN A 810 63.85 -8.33 10.26
N SER A 811 62.57 -8.35 9.90
CA SER A 811 61.92 -9.53 9.33
C SER A 811 62.34 -9.78 7.88
N LEU A 812 62.40 -8.73 7.05
CA LEU A 812 62.97 -8.80 5.69
C LEU A 812 64.43 -9.28 5.71
N ASN A 813 65.26 -8.65 6.55
CA ASN A 813 66.67 -9.02 6.71
C ASN A 813 66.85 -10.46 7.23
N ARG A 814 65.97 -10.94 8.11
CA ARG A 814 65.99 -12.32 8.65
C ARG A 814 65.52 -13.35 7.64
N ALA A 815 64.53 -13.02 6.81
CA ALA A 815 64.09 -13.84 5.68
C ALA A 815 65.13 -13.86 4.54
N GLY A 816 66.03 -12.87 4.47
CA GLY A 816 67.02 -12.73 3.41
C GLY A 816 66.41 -12.31 2.07
N ALA A 817 65.21 -11.71 2.09
CA ALA A 817 64.41 -11.40 0.92
C ALA A 817 63.91 -9.95 0.94
N SER A 818 63.67 -9.37 -0.24
CA SER A 818 63.06 -8.03 -0.40
C SER A 818 61.55 -8.01 -0.16
N THR A 819 60.93 -9.18 -0.11
CA THR A 819 59.49 -9.40 -0.12
C THR A 819 59.20 -10.69 0.66
N ILE A 820 58.24 -10.68 1.57
CA ILE A 820 57.70 -11.89 2.22
C ILE A 820 56.26 -12.07 1.77
N ARG A 821 55.95 -13.22 1.16
CA ARG A 821 54.61 -13.61 0.70
C ARG A 821 53.78 -14.09 1.91
N LEU A 822 52.65 -13.44 2.21
CA LEU A 822 51.80 -13.79 3.38
C LEU A 822 50.79 -14.90 3.08
N ASP A 823 50.62 -15.25 1.80
CA ASP A 823 49.93 -16.45 1.29
C ASP A 823 50.79 -17.74 1.40
N GLN A 824 52.00 -17.65 1.97
CA GLN A 824 52.96 -18.76 2.07
C GLN A 824 53.35 -19.05 3.53
N PRO A 825 53.97 -20.21 3.82
CA PRO A 825 54.39 -20.57 5.18
C PRO A 825 55.27 -19.50 5.82
N LEU A 826 54.72 -18.85 6.85
CA LEU A 826 55.26 -17.62 7.43
C LEU A 826 56.63 -17.84 8.12
N PRO A 827 57.61 -16.93 7.93
CA PRO A 827 58.84 -16.90 8.72
C PRO A 827 58.58 -16.73 10.23
N THR A 828 59.44 -17.30 11.06
CA THR A 828 59.35 -17.08 12.52
C THR A 828 59.60 -15.61 12.86
N ASP A 829 58.94 -15.14 13.92
CA ASP A 829 59.12 -13.82 14.53
C ASP A 829 58.73 -12.62 13.62
N LEU A 830 57.79 -12.82 12.68
CA LEU A 830 57.06 -11.69 12.09
C LEU A 830 56.33 -10.90 13.20
N PRO A 831 56.17 -9.57 13.08
CA PRO A 831 55.25 -8.82 13.93
C PRO A 831 53.79 -9.22 13.63
N GLN A 832 52.86 -8.81 14.50
CA GLN A 832 51.45 -9.23 14.40
C GLN A 832 50.77 -8.73 13.13
N PHE A 833 51.04 -7.48 12.76
CA PHE A 833 50.43 -6.80 11.62
C PHE A 833 51.51 -6.22 10.69
N PRO A 834 52.27 -7.06 9.95
CA PRO A 834 53.41 -6.63 9.16
C PRO A 834 53.05 -5.88 7.87
N ASP A 835 51.80 -5.97 7.42
CA ASP A 835 51.28 -5.43 6.16
C ASP A 835 50.51 -4.13 6.45
N THR A 836 51.00 -3.01 5.92
CA THR A 836 50.49 -1.67 6.22
C THR A 836 49.60 -1.11 5.10
N ASN A 837 49.87 -1.50 3.85
CA ASN A 837 49.17 -1.06 2.65
C ASN A 837 48.10 -2.05 2.16
N SER A 838 47.97 -3.20 2.83
CA SER A 838 47.10 -4.34 2.52
C SER A 838 47.41 -5.07 1.22
N ASP A 839 48.65 -5.07 0.73
CA ASP A 839 49.01 -5.73 -0.54
C ASP A 839 49.36 -7.22 -0.46
N GLY A 840 49.18 -7.84 0.72
CA GLY A 840 49.40 -9.27 0.94
C GLY A 840 50.88 -9.66 0.96
N VAL A 841 51.80 -8.70 0.91
CA VAL A 841 53.24 -8.93 1.05
C VAL A 841 53.88 -7.97 2.04
N VAL A 842 54.92 -8.44 2.73
CA VAL A 842 55.75 -7.56 3.57
C VAL A 842 56.91 -7.05 2.73
N THR A 843 57.08 -5.74 2.64
CA THR A 843 58.13 -5.11 1.81
C THR A 843 58.81 -3.93 2.53
N VAL A 844 59.78 -3.32 1.86
CA VAL A 844 60.37 -2.04 2.31
C VAL A 844 59.37 -0.87 2.28
N SER A 845 58.26 -0.99 1.53
CA SER A 845 57.18 0.00 1.50
C SER A 845 56.47 0.10 2.85
N ASP A 846 56.31 -1.02 3.55
CA ASP A 846 55.65 -1.07 4.85
C ASP A 846 56.46 -0.36 5.94
N ALA A 847 57.76 -0.64 5.98
CA ALA A 847 58.68 0.09 6.83
C ALA A 847 58.69 1.59 6.49
N LEU A 848 58.55 1.94 5.21
CA LEU A 848 58.48 3.33 4.76
C LEU A 848 57.17 4.02 5.18
N ASN A 849 56.03 3.33 5.16
CA ASN A 849 54.75 3.87 5.64
C ASN A 849 54.83 4.24 7.13
N VAL A 850 55.36 3.35 7.96
CA VAL A 850 55.64 3.62 9.38
C VAL A 850 56.64 4.77 9.56
N ILE A 851 57.73 4.81 8.78
CA ILE A 851 58.71 5.90 8.84
C ILE A 851 58.08 7.25 8.45
N ASN A 852 57.18 7.27 7.47
CA ASN A 852 56.46 8.48 7.08
C ASN A 852 55.52 8.96 8.19
N GLU A 853 54.76 8.04 8.80
CA GLU A 853 53.88 8.31 9.96
C GLU A 853 54.65 8.91 11.15
N LEU A 854 55.84 8.36 11.46
CA LEU A 854 56.71 8.89 12.51
C LEU A 854 57.24 10.30 12.19
N ASN A 855 57.48 10.62 10.91
CA ASN A 855 57.90 11.95 10.49
C ASN A 855 56.73 12.96 10.47
N LEU A 856 55.50 12.51 10.25
CA LEU A 856 54.28 13.33 10.38
C LEU A 856 54.00 13.67 11.85
N ASN A 857 53.94 12.66 12.73
CA ASN A 857 53.68 12.86 14.17
C ASN A 857 54.77 13.64 14.90
N ARG A 858 55.98 13.71 14.34
CA ARG A 858 57.06 14.59 14.81
C ARG A 858 56.75 16.08 14.63
N ASN A 859 55.86 16.45 13.71
CA ASN A 859 55.53 17.84 13.40
C ASN A 859 54.22 18.34 14.05
N THR A 860 53.40 17.46 14.64
CA THR A 860 52.11 17.81 15.26
C THR A 860 52.18 18.18 16.74
N PHE A 861 53.35 18.01 17.39
CA PHE A 861 53.52 18.32 18.82
C PHE A 861 53.59 19.83 19.11
N SER A 862 52.43 20.45 19.38
CA SER A 862 52.30 21.85 19.79
C SER A 862 51.64 22.05 21.16
N GLY A 863 52.36 21.66 22.22
CA GLY A 863 52.37 22.38 23.50
C GLY A 863 51.20 22.20 24.48
N SER A 864 51.44 21.39 25.53
CA SER A 864 51.16 21.73 26.94
C SER A 864 51.84 20.70 27.87
N GLY A 865 52.51 21.15 28.94
CA GLY A 865 53.05 20.27 30.01
C GLY A 865 54.55 19.89 29.94
N GLU A 866 55.39 20.78 30.46
CA GLU A 866 56.67 20.54 31.17
C GLU A 866 57.61 19.32 30.84
N GLN A 867 58.75 19.64 30.19
CA GLN A 867 60.06 18.92 30.17
C GLN A 867 60.11 17.45 29.63
N VAL A 868 61.16 16.99 28.95
CA VAL A 868 62.56 17.47 28.76
C VAL A 868 62.90 17.58 27.26
N SER A 869 63.88 18.43 26.90
CA SER A 869 64.34 18.58 25.51
C SER A 869 64.97 17.30 24.93
N THR A 870 64.34 16.71 23.92
CA THR A 870 64.77 15.48 23.23
C THR A 870 65.79 15.71 22.11
N ARG A 871 66.64 16.74 22.22
CA ARG A 871 67.74 16.94 21.25
C ARG A 871 68.81 15.87 21.45
N TYR A 872 68.85 14.90 20.56
CA TYR A 872 69.93 13.93 20.47
C TYR A 872 71.29 14.64 20.33
N VAL A 873 72.25 14.26 21.18
CA VAL A 873 73.62 14.79 21.18
C VAL A 873 74.56 13.73 20.62
N PRO A 874 75.44 14.06 19.64
CA PRO A 874 76.44 13.11 19.16
C PRO A 874 77.48 12.87 20.26
N THR A 875 77.64 11.63 20.68
CA THR A 875 78.63 11.20 21.69
C THR A 875 79.89 10.59 21.07
N ALA A 876 79.77 10.09 19.83
CA ALA A 876 80.87 9.70 18.96
C ALA A 876 80.44 9.81 17.49
N ASP A 877 81.36 9.65 16.53
CA ASP A 877 81.03 9.61 15.10
C ASP A 877 79.98 8.51 14.82
N GLY A 878 78.80 8.92 14.37
CA GLY A 878 77.67 8.03 14.07
C GLY A 878 76.81 7.59 15.26
N VAL A 879 77.15 7.97 16.50
CA VAL A 879 76.42 7.55 17.72
C VAL A 879 75.78 8.74 18.42
N TYR A 880 74.48 8.64 18.70
CA TYR A 880 73.67 9.69 19.31
C TYR A 880 73.02 9.17 20.60
N ALA A 881 73.16 9.93 21.68
CA ALA A 881 72.49 9.67 22.96
C ALA A 881 71.29 10.59 23.17
N SER A 882 70.28 10.14 23.93
CA SER A 882 69.18 11.01 24.34
C SER A 882 69.68 12.12 25.28
N GLY A 883 68.98 13.25 25.35
CA GLY A 883 69.34 14.34 26.27
C GLY A 883 69.42 13.88 27.73
N ALA A 884 68.51 13.01 28.17
CA ALA A 884 68.53 12.43 29.51
C ALA A 884 69.74 11.50 29.75
N THR A 885 70.15 10.71 28.75
CA THR A 885 71.33 9.84 28.83
C THR A 885 72.62 10.66 28.89
N ALA A 886 72.74 11.70 28.05
CA ALA A 886 73.91 12.58 28.03
C ALA A 886 74.05 13.41 29.32
N VAL A 887 72.95 13.87 29.91
CA VAL A 887 72.94 14.52 31.23
C VAL A 887 73.22 13.51 32.35
N GLY A 888 72.77 12.26 32.22
CA GLY A 888 73.10 11.18 33.16
C GLY A 888 74.60 10.90 33.26
N ASP A 889 75.30 10.74 32.13
CA ASP A 889 76.77 10.59 32.11
C ASP A 889 77.48 11.84 32.66
N LEU A 890 76.97 13.04 32.38
CA LEU A 890 77.52 14.30 32.92
C LEU A 890 77.38 14.38 34.44
N LEU A 891 76.23 14.02 35.00
CA LEU A 891 75.99 13.97 36.45
C LEU A 891 76.83 12.89 37.13
N VAL A 892 77.11 11.76 36.46
CA VAL A 892 78.03 10.72 36.94
C VAL A 892 79.49 11.20 36.90
N ALA A 893 79.86 12.08 35.96
CA ALA A 893 81.17 12.73 35.96
C ALA A 893 81.28 13.78 37.09
N GLU A 894 80.32 14.71 37.21
CA GLU A 894 80.33 15.77 38.22
C GLU A 894 80.23 15.21 39.66
N ALA A 895 79.49 14.13 39.88
CA ALA A 895 79.40 13.44 41.18
C ALA A 895 80.73 12.82 41.66
N ASN A 896 81.79 12.79 40.84
CA ASN A 896 83.13 12.37 41.24
C ASN A 896 84.06 13.53 41.63
N GLU A 897 83.71 14.80 41.39
CA GLU A 897 84.59 15.94 41.72
C GLU A 897 84.20 16.66 43.03
N ASP A 898 82.92 16.94 43.28
CA ASP A 898 82.52 17.88 44.35
C ASP A 898 82.24 17.25 45.74
N ALA A 899 83.08 16.29 46.12
CA ALA A 899 83.01 15.60 47.42
C ALA A 899 83.76 16.32 48.56
N ASN A 900 83.72 17.66 48.66
CA ASN A 900 84.30 18.41 49.81
C ASN A 900 83.69 19.81 50.09
N ALA A 901 82.84 19.86 51.14
CA ALA A 901 82.56 21.02 52.01
C ALA A 901 81.88 22.29 51.42
N ALA A 902 81.15 23.14 52.18
CA ALA A 902 80.33 23.01 53.40
C ALA A 902 79.76 24.42 53.76
N GLN A 903 78.81 24.48 54.72
CA GLN A 903 78.39 25.66 55.52
C GLN A 903 77.39 26.68 54.90
N ASP A 904 76.11 26.59 55.32
CA ASP A 904 75.44 27.50 56.29
C ASP A 904 75.53 29.06 56.18
N PRO A 905 74.54 29.83 56.71
CA PRO A 905 73.06 29.69 56.68
C PRO A 905 72.29 31.06 56.61
N VAL A 906 71.02 31.11 57.09
CA VAL A 906 70.21 32.29 57.59
C VAL A 906 69.17 33.00 56.67
N SER A 907 67.91 32.54 56.79
CA SER A 907 66.65 33.22 57.21
C SER A 907 66.22 34.66 56.79
N THR A 908 64.95 34.74 56.33
CA THR A 908 63.89 35.79 56.56
C THR A 908 64.10 37.21 55.97
N ILE A 909 63.12 38.11 55.75
CA ILE A 909 61.64 38.27 56.02
C ILE A 909 61.02 39.08 54.81
N GLN A 910 59.75 39.52 54.63
CA GLN A 910 58.46 39.68 55.38
C GLN A 910 57.26 39.72 54.37
N PRO A 911 55.97 39.48 54.75
CA PRO A 911 54.83 39.41 53.78
C PRO A 911 53.82 40.58 53.80
N GLU A 912 53.11 40.76 52.68
CA GLU A 912 51.78 41.38 52.40
C GLU A 912 51.33 40.82 51.03
N GLY A 913 50.06 40.62 50.64
CA GLY A 913 48.74 40.76 51.29
C GLY A 913 47.68 39.95 50.50
N GLU A 914 46.41 39.95 50.92
CA GLU A 914 45.38 38.99 50.43
C GLU A 914 44.78 39.27 49.04
N SER A 915 44.47 38.21 48.28
CA SER A 915 43.38 38.19 47.29
C SER A 915 42.82 36.77 47.11
N THR A 916 41.50 36.61 47.19
CA THR A 916 40.80 35.31 47.21
C THR A 916 40.37 34.82 45.82
N GLN A 917 40.72 33.57 45.47
CA GLN A 917 40.08 32.63 44.51
C GLN A 917 41.14 31.57 44.10
N ALA A 918 40.81 30.34 43.70
CA ALA A 918 39.69 29.44 44.02
C ALA A 918 40.17 28.01 43.66
N SER A 919 39.75 26.98 44.39
CA SER A 919 40.18 25.60 44.07
C SER A 919 39.41 25.05 42.87
N VAL A 920 40.09 24.41 41.93
CA VAL A 920 39.44 23.75 40.77
C VAL A 920 38.62 22.51 41.19
N PHE A 921 38.74 22.09 42.45
CA PHE A 921 37.90 21.05 43.06
C PHE A 921 36.59 21.58 43.68
N ASP A 922 36.36 22.90 43.71
CA ASP A 922 35.08 23.52 44.11
C ASP A 922 34.28 23.99 42.87
N HIS A 923 33.97 23.06 41.95
CA HIS A 923 33.12 23.36 40.79
C HIS A 923 31.82 22.55 40.80
N ILE A 924 30.68 23.25 40.70
CA ILE A 924 29.31 22.74 40.93
C ILE A 924 28.85 21.68 39.90
N ALA A 925 29.68 21.34 38.91
CA ALA A 925 29.40 20.29 37.93
C ALA A 925 29.62 18.85 38.43
N VAL A 926 30.35 18.64 39.54
CA VAL A 926 30.73 17.29 40.04
C VAL A 926 29.82 16.82 41.19
N ALA A 927 28.98 17.69 41.76
CA ALA A 927 28.12 17.38 42.90
C ALA A 927 26.74 16.78 42.54
N ASN A 928 26.35 16.80 41.26
CA ASN A 928 25.01 16.38 40.80
C ASN A 928 25.00 15.03 40.05
N LEU A 929 26.09 14.26 40.08
CA LEU A 929 26.16 12.94 39.42
C LEU A 929 25.89 11.78 40.38
N ASP A 930 26.36 11.82 41.63
CA ASP A 930 26.05 10.80 42.64
C ASP A 930 24.53 10.65 42.84
N SER A 931 23.79 11.77 42.93
CA SER A 931 22.34 11.75 43.16
C SER A 931 21.51 11.27 41.97
N ILE A 932 22.11 11.10 40.79
CA ILE A 932 21.45 10.54 39.59
C ILE A 932 21.79 9.04 39.48
N VAL A 933 23.00 8.63 39.84
CA VAL A 933 23.37 7.21 39.92
C VAL A 933 22.58 6.49 41.02
N ASP A 934 22.45 7.09 42.20
CA ASP A 934 21.62 6.54 43.27
C ASP A 934 20.11 6.53 42.92
N SER A 935 19.61 7.45 42.08
CA SER A 935 18.21 7.43 41.66
C SER A 935 17.93 6.37 40.60
N LEU A 936 18.79 6.23 39.57
CA LEU A 936 18.65 5.12 38.61
C LEU A 936 18.80 3.75 39.30
N ALA A 937 19.68 3.62 40.30
CA ALA A 937 19.81 2.39 41.07
C ALA A 937 18.57 2.08 41.91
N ALA A 938 17.85 3.11 42.39
CA ALA A 938 16.57 2.94 43.08
C ALA A 938 15.43 2.58 42.12
N ASP A 939 15.28 3.31 41.01
CA ASP A 939 14.24 3.07 40.00
C ASP A 939 14.34 1.65 39.41
N THR A 940 15.57 1.20 39.12
CA THR A 940 15.87 -0.18 38.65
C THR A 940 15.44 -1.24 39.67
N ALA A 941 15.52 -0.96 40.97
CA ALA A 941 15.08 -1.89 42.01
C ALA A 941 13.54 -1.92 42.15
N SER A 942 12.87 -0.77 42.03
CA SER A 942 11.40 -0.68 42.07
C SER A 942 10.69 -1.30 40.86
N ALA A 943 11.41 -1.60 39.78
CA ALA A 943 10.87 -2.31 38.60
C ALA A 943 10.85 -3.85 38.75
N THR A 944 11.14 -4.40 39.94
CA THR A 944 11.25 -5.86 40.17
C THR A 944 10.46 -6.42 41.36
N GLU A 945 9.61 -5.61 42.01
CA GLU A 945 8.59 -6.09 42.96
C GLU A 945 7.21 -5.59 42.49
N ASP A 946 6.21 -6.49 42.45
CA ASP A 946 4.89 -6.37 41.79
C ASP A 946 4.93 -6.24 40.24
N GLY A 947 4.10 -6.92 39.43
CA GLY A 947 3.15 -8.01 39.73
C GLY A 947 2.14 -8.31 38.59
N GLU A 948 2.32 -9.44 37.89
CA GLU A 948 1.36 -10.13 36.97
C GLU A 948 1.09 -9.53 35.55
N SER A 949 0.59 -10.40 34.65
CA SER A 949 0.11 -10.19 33.24
C SER A 949 1.09 -9.82 32.10
N GLU A 950 1.49 -10.86 31.36
CA GLU A 950 1.54 -11.07 29.88
C GLU A 950 1.99 -9.99 28.84
N GLU A 951 2.78 -10.50 27.88
CA GLU A 951 3.12 -10.03 26.52
C GLU A 951 3.61 -8.58 26.24
N THR A 952 4.93 -8.44 26.03
CA THR A 952 5.53 -7.90 24.78
C THR A 952 7.07 -7.95 24.87
N SER A 953 7.76 -8.56 23.90
CA SER A 953 9.24 -8.61 23.87
C SER A 953 9.82 -7.46 23.04
N SER A 954 10.54 -6.55 23.71
CA SER A 954 11.17 -5.40 23.04
C SER A 954 12.28 -5.83 22.08
N VAL A 955 12.29 -5.27 20.88
CA VAL A 955 13.24 -5.58 19.79
C VAL A 955 14.72 -5.39 20.21
N LEU A 956 14.98 -4.52 21.19
CA LEU A 956 16.33 -4.23 21.71
C LEU A 956 17.01 -5.44 22.37
N ASP A 957 16.26 -6.35 23.02
CA ASP A 957 16.84 -7.50 23.73
C ASP A 957 17.42 -8.57 22.80
N ARG A 958 17.01 -8.59 21.52
CA ARG A 958 17.59 -9.52 20.52
C ARG A 958 18.96 -9.07 19.98
N ILE A 959 19.31 -7.79 20.08
CA ILE A 959 20.52 -7.23 19.46
C ILE A 959 21.76 -7.48 20.33
N PHE A 960 21.63 -7.47 21.66
CA PHE A 960 22.76 -7.64 22.59
C PHE A 960 23.07 -9.10 22.97
N ALA A 961 22.36 -10.08 22.40
CA ALA A 961 22.53 -11.50 22.73
C ALA A 961 23.60 -12.25 21.91
N ASN A 962 24.27 -11.58 20.95
CA ASN A 962 25.24 -12.18 20.01
C ASN A 962 26.56 -11.38 19.90
N LEU A 963 27.09 -10.88 21.03
CA LEU A 963 28.42 -10.26 21.16
C LEU A 963 29.25 -10.94 22.28
#